data_AF-A0A8C0G1X0-F1
#
_entry.id   AF-A0A8C0G1X0-F1
#
_cell.length_a   1.000
_cell.length_b   1.000
_cell.length_c   1.000
_cell.angle_alpha   90.00
_cell.angle_beta   90.00
_cell.angle_gamma   90.00
#
_symmetry.space_group_name_H-M   'P 1'
#
loop_
_entity.id
_entity.type
_entity.pdbx_description
1 polymer ?
#
loop_
_entity_poly.entity_id
_entity_poly.type
_entity_poly.pdbx_seq_one_letter_code
_entity_poly.pdbx_strand_id
1 'polypeptide(L)'
;MEPVCLVESVPSSGALQVNPAALGLLRVLARPLHVLAIFGPCGTGKSFLMDRLVGQGEGFPRSPGIWVWCLPHPTQPDQALVLLDTEGFPEQEGDETKLSHLFLLNVLLSSVFVYNTRSEGDPQRQLDRLTYVRDLPRVVRVLDECSRENSFLLSSECSRENSFLLSSVLPDFVWCLRDVAPDPCLDEVLEATDHELDSALSSPQDSEDSPSSCVQRLFPCRKLFRFCSPRGDGGHGEQLSPAGQLHPMFQEQVGRFKDYALSRSPKTVVGNRAVDGAFLADFLERIVDLLSRDEPVFLSEICNGLQEGSNYSVGYPVDPMGGAPPSRAAASAAQPSVLEPKREHMIPLQASRPALPVLAKVAPSTAQPGAMEKPMCLIENSLDGELQLNQAALALLQSVRQPVVVVAIAGLYRTGKSYLMNRLAGKDQGGFSLGSTIQSHTKGIWMWCLPHPHPCRAGHTLVLLDTEGLGDVEKGDTKNDTWIFALAVLLSGTLVYNSLGTIDQHALEQLHYVTELTESIKVKAAGEGGRQEGEDSAEFVRFFPAFVWAVRDFTLQLQLDGREITEDEYLENALKRRQGQPKKLDLPKKYLRQYFPSRKCFVFDRPAPRRDLARLDELPEAALSPDFLEQAQRFCSHIHQHAGTKTLPGGHVVTGTLLGNLAVTYVDAIRSGAVPCMESAVLALAQIENSAAVGEAMAAYEEQLGRRVALPTESVQELLELHAQCEREALRAFMARAFKDEEQQYQRQLKDRLDSKRAELCCQNEQVSSDRCTAALLELSQELEERVCKGSYSVPGGYQRLLDDQREMVEKYQLVPEKGIMAAEMLQQFLKSKEMVAQAVLQTDQSLTDRQREIEVERARAEAAERDAQLSQEMQARTEQLLQDQERSHQEHVQQLTAKMEQD
;
A
#
# COMPACT_ATOMS: atom_id res chain seq x y z
N MET A 1 37.82 45.30 7.07
CA MET A 1 36.81 45.82 6.13
C MET A 1 35.46 45.28 6.55
N GLU A 2 34.33 45.83 6.11
CA GLU A 2 33.02 45.18 6.29
C GLU A 2 32.87 43.98 5.32
N PRO A 3 31.97 43.02 5.59
CA PRO A 3 31.65 41.96 4.65
C PRO A 3 31.09 42.49 3.32
N VAL A 4 31.57 41.97 2.19
CA VAL A 4 31.13 42.37 0.84
C VAL A 4 30.69 41.15 0.04
N CYS A 5 29.67 41.27 -0.80
CA CYS A 5 29.24 40.17 -1.68
C CYS A 5 30.28 39.93 -2.77
N LEU A 6 30.86 38.73 -2.80
CA LEU A 6 31.88 38.30 -3.75
C LEU A 6 31.27 37.65 -5.00
N VAL A 7 30.27 36.79 -4.81
CA VAL A 7 29.54 36.12 -5.90
C VAL A 7 28.04 36.24 -5.64
N GLU A 8 27.30 36.71 -6.62
CA GLU A 8 25.84 36.85 -6.58
C GLU A 8 25.18 36.13 -7.77
N SER A 9 23.87 35.86 -7.68
CA SER A 9 23.11 35.26 -8.78
C SER A 9 22.42 36.35 -9.62
N VAL A 10 22.52 36.24 -10.94
CA VAL A 10 21.85 37.15 -11.88
C VAL A 10 20.35 36.84 -11.91
N PRO A 11 19.45 37.76 -11.51
CA PRO A 11 18.02 37.47 -11.34
C PRO A 11 17.29 36.99 -12.61
N SER A 12 17.80 37.32 -13.80
CA SER A 12 17.16 37.01 -15.08
C SER A 12 17.62 35.69 -15.74
N SER A 13 18.82 35.20 -15.41
CA SER A 13 19.39 33.98 -16.01
C SER A 13 19.73 32.91 -14.97
N GLY A 14 19.81 33.27 -13.69
CA GLY A 14 20.28 32.40 -12.62
C GLY A 14 21.79 32.12 -12.62
N ALA A 15 22.54 32.63 -13.61
CA ALA A 15 23.99 32.46 -13.68
C ALA A 15 24.70 33.13 -12.48
N LEU A 16 25.85 32.58 -12.09
CA LEU A 16 26.69 33.19 -11.07
C LEU A 16 27.51 34.32 -11.68
N GLN A 17 27.54 35.48 -11.01
CA GLN A 17 28.32 36.63 -11.41
C GLN A 17 29.26 37.05 -10.27
N VAL A 18 30.53 37.27 -10.61
CA VAL A 18 31.53 37.77 -9.65
C VAL A 18 31.44 39.29 -9.55
N ASN A 19 31.48 39.83 -8.33
CA ASN A 19 31.46 41.26 -8.09
C ASN A 19 32.87 41.87 -8.32
N PRO A 20 33.06 42.75 -9.33
CA PRO A 20 34.37 43.32 -9.64
C PRO A 20 34.97 44.16 -8.51
N ALA A 21 34.13 44.81 -7.69
CA ALA A 21 34.59 45.59 -6.55
C ALA A 21 35.15 44.70 -5.44
N ALA A 22 34.49 43.56 -5.16
CA ALA A 22 34.97 42.58 -4.19
C ALA A 22 36.27 41.88 -4.67
N LEU A 23 36.39 41.59 -5.97
CA LEU A 23 37.64 41.10 -6.56
C LEU A 23 38.77 42.11 -6.41
N GLY A 24 38.50 43.40 -6.60
CA GLY A 24 39.47 44.46 -6.36
C GLY A 24 40.03 44.45 -4.94
N LEU A 25 39.18 44.16 -3.94
CA LEU A 25 39.61 44.04 -2.53
C LEU A 25 40.48 42.80 -2.30
N LEU A 26 40.18 41.67 -2.94
CA LEU A 26 41.01 40.46 -2.86
C LEU A 26 42.38 40.69 -3.50
N ARG A 27 42.45 41.30 -4.69
CA ARG A 27 43.71 41.52 -5.43
C ARG A 27 44.77 42.32 -4.68
N VAL A 28 44.35 43.15 -3.71
CA VAL A 28 45.27 43.97 -2.89
C VAL A 28 45.95 43.17 -1.76
N LEU A 29 45.47 41.96 -1.46
CA LEU A 29 46.05 41.10 -0.42
C LEU A 29 47.30 40.37 -0.95
N ALA A 30 48.47 40.97 -0.75
CA ALA A 30 49.75 40.40 -1.18
C ALA A 30 50.32 39.31 -0.24
N ARG A 31 49.64 39.03 0.88
CA ARG A 31 50.06 38.00 1.85
C ARG A 31 49.42 36.65 1.50
N PRO A 32 50.03 35.52 1.91
CA PRO A 32 49.39 34.21 1.83
C PRO A 32 48.01 34.25 2.50
N LEU A 33 47.01 33.74 1.78
CA LEU A 33 45.62 33.74 2.23
C LEU A 33 45.31 32.46 3.00
N HIS A 34 44.86 32.60 4.23
CA HIS A 34 44.15 31.57 4.96
C HIS A 34 42.65 31.78 4.70
N VAL A 35 42.02 30.87 3.95
CA VAL A 35 40.64 31.04 3.48
C VAL A 35 39.74 30.03 4.17
N LEU A 36 38.82 30.51 4.99
CA LEU A 36 37.87 29.68 5.72
C LEU A 36 36.47 29.89 5.16
N ALA A 37 35.93 28.86 4.52
CA ALA A 37 34.59 28.90 3.93
C ALA A 37 33.59 28.13 4.79
N ILE A 38 32.38 28.66 4.97
CA ILE A 38 31.28 27.95 5.62
C ILE A 38 30.09 27.78 4.70
N PHE A 39 29.62 26.54 4.64
CA PHE A 39 28.51 26.11 3.81
C PHE A 39 27.55 25.26 4.63
N GLY A 40 26.27 25.32 4.30
CA GLY A 40 25.25 24.48 4.94
C GLY A 40 23.89 25.14 5.00
N PRO A 41 22.89 24.44 5.54
CA PRO A 41 21.50 24.88 5.52
C PRO A 41 21.27 26.27 6.12
N CYS A 42 20.26 26.96 5.62
CA CYS A 42 19.82 28.23 6.19
C CYS A 42 19.39 28.06 7.66
N GLY A 43 19.61 29.08 8.48
CA GLY A 43 19.15 29.08 9.88
C GLY A 43 19.93 28.18 10.84
N THR A 44 21.00 27.51 10.41
CA THR A 44 21.85 26.65 11.29
C THR A 44 22.84 27.42 12.17
N GLY A 45 22.84 28.75 12.10
CA GLY A 45 23.72 29.62 12.89
C GLY A 45 25.17 29.67 12.41
N LYS A 46 25.38 29.60 11.08
CA LYS A 46 26.69 29.66 10.39
C LYS A 46 27.40 30.99 10.62
N SER A 47 26.74 32.11 10.29
CA SER A 47 27.29 33.44 10.51
C SER A 47 27.58 33.69 11.99
N PHE A 48 26.71 33.20 12.88
CA PHE A 48 26.96 33.25 14.33
C PHE A 48 28.24 32.49 14.74
N LEU A 49 28.57 31.37 14.10
CA LEU A 49 29.81 30.64 14.36
C LEU A 49 31.03 31.42 13.82
N MET A 50 30.90 32.03 12.65
CA MET A 50 31.94 32.88 12.04
C MET A 50 32.25 34.12 12.87
N ASP A 51 31.23 34.82 13.36
CA ASP A 51 31.39 36.00 14.19
C ASP A 51 32.20 35.70 15.46
N ARG A 52 32.09 34.47 15.98
CA ARG A 52 32.84 34.01 17.16
C ARG A 52 34.30 33.69 16.88
N LEU A 53 34.66 33.37 15.65
CA LEU A 53 36.07 33.20 15.27
C LEU A 53 36.84 34.53 15.35
N VAL A 54 36.22 35.64 14.92
CA VAL A 54 36.89 36.94 14.74
C VAL A 54 36.63 37.95 15.85
N GLY A 55 35.61 37.76 16.68
CA GLY A 55 35.46 38.45 17.97
C GLY A 55 35.00 39.91 17.92
N GLN A 56 34.44 40.38 16.80
CA GLN A 56 33.94 41.76 16.62
C GLN A 56 32.61 41.75 15.85
N GLY A 57 31.67 42.59 16.29
CA GLY A 57 30.28 42.59 15.82
C GLY A 57 30.04 43.53 14.64
N GLU A 58 29.93 42.96 13.45
CA GLU A 58 28.84 43.16 12.49
C GLU A 58 28.73 41.84 11.72
N GLY A 59 27.62 41.13 11.85
CA GLY A 59 27.47 39.80 11.24
C GLY A 59 27.32 39.87 9.73
N PHE A 60 27.60 38.76 9.04
CA PHE A 60 27.35 38.64 7.60
C PHE A 60 25.89 38.98 7.24
N PRO A 61 25.64 39.68 6.11
CA PRO A 61 24.29 39.95 5.63
C PRO A 61 23.53 38.65 5.27
N ARG A 62 22.22 38.61 5.54
CA ARG A 62 21.36 37.43 5.28
C ARG A 62 20.84 37.34 3.83
N SER A 63 21.49 38.02 2.89
CA SER A 63 21.09 38.06 1.48
C SER A 63 21.82 37.01 0.66
N PRO A 64 21.19 36.43 -0.39
CA PRO A 64 21.76 35.34 -1.17
C PRO A 64 23.09 35.71 -1.82
N GLY A 65 24.13 34.88 -1.63
CA GLY A 65 25.42 35.01 -2.30
C GLY A 65 26.56 34.39 -1.51
N ILE A 66 27.78 34.44 -2.06
CA ILE A 66 29.02 34.20 -1.30
C ILE A 66 29.52 35.56 -0.82
N TRP A 67 29.55 35.75 0.50
CA TRP A 67 30.06 36.95 1.14
C TRP A 67 31.49 36.76 1.60
N VAL A 68 32.34 37.75 1.37
CA VAL A 68 33.75 37.72 1.75
C VAL A 68 34.05 38.74 2.83
N TRP A 69 34.84 38.34 3.83
CA TRP A 69 35.36 39.22 4.86
C TRP A 69 36.87 39.05 5.02
N CYS A 70 37.63 40.07 4.64
CA CYS A 70 39.09 40.09 4.71
C CYS A 70 39.57 40.76 6.00
N LEU A 71 40.39 40.03 6.77
CA LEU A 71 40.87 40.38 8.09
C LEU A 71 42.37 40.06 8.25
N PRO A 72 43.11 40.76 9.12
CA PRO A 72 44.42 40.28 9.56
C PRO A 72 44.28 38.94 10.27
N HIS A 73 45.18 38.00 10.03
CA HIS A 73 45.10 36.71 10.71
C HIS A 73 45.42 36.87 12.21
N PRO A 74 44.56 36.37 13.12
CA PRO A 74 44.63 36.68 14.55
C PRO A 74 45.86 36.09 15.26
N THR A 75 46.41 34.99 14.74
CA THR A 75 47.54 34.26 15.36
C THR A 75 48.80 34.20 14.48
N GLN A 76 48.73 34.64 13.21
CA GLN A 76 49.81 34.50 12.21
C GLN A 76 49.94 35.81 11.42
N PRO A 77 50.68 36.81 11.93
CA PRO A 77 50.65 38.18 11.40
C PRO A 77 51.20 38.33 9.97
N ASP A 78 51.84 37.30 9.42
CA ASP A 78 52.34 37.19 8.06
C ASP A 78 51.28 36.73 7.04
N GLN A 79 50.10 36.31 7.50
CA GLN A 79 48.99 35.84 6.67
C GLN A 79 47.78 36.79 6.73
N ALA A 80 46.91 36.67 5.74
CA ALA A 80 45.58 37.31 5.75
C ALA A 80 44.50 36.24 5.93
N LEU A 81 43.52 36.51 6.80
CA LEU A 81 42.35 35.67 7.00
C LEU A 81 41.23 36.15 6.09
N VAL A 82 40.69 35.24 5.29
CA VAL A 82 39.54 35.48 4.41
C VAL A 82 38.42 34.55 4.84
N LEU A 83 37.31 35.10 5.30
CA LEU A 83 36.11 34.33 5.63
C LEU A 83 35.13 34.38 4.45
N LEU A 84 34.63 33.21 4.03
CA LEU A 84 33.58 33.08 3.03
C LEU A 84 32.31 32.53 3.68
N ASP A 85 31.23 33.30 3.69
CA ASP A 85 29.92 32.86 4.20
C ASP A 85 28.92 32.73 3.05
N THR A 86 28.25 31.58 2.99
CA THR A 86 27.18 31.32 2.02
C THR A 86 25.83 31.32 2.76
N GLU A 87 25.21 32.49 2.88
CA GLU A 87 23.87 32.70 3.46
C GLU A 87 22.83 32.97 2.35
N GLY A 88 21.55 32.66 2.61
CA GLY A 88 20.43 33.15 1.80
C GLY A 88 19.87 32.23 0.71
N PHE A 89 20.27 30.96 0.62
CA PHE A 89 19.64 30.00 -0.32
C PHE A 89 18.82 28.93 0.42
N PRO A 90 17.50 28.79 0.14
CA PRO A 90 16.63 27.84 0.81
C PRO A 90 17.00 26.39 0.47
N GLU A 91 16.82 25.46 1.42
CA GLU A 91 17.12 24.03 1.22
C GLU A 91 16.25 23.34 0.16
N GLN A 92 15.12 23.93 -0.25
CA GLN A 92 14.08 23.22 -1.01
C GLN A 92 13.52 23.95 -2.26
N GLU A 93 14.04 25.12 -2.64
CA GLU A 93 13.54 25.86 -3.83
C GLU A 93 14.64 26.29 -4.82
N GLY A 94 15.83 25.71 -4.74
CA GLY A 94 16.95 26.03 -5.64
C GLY A 94 17.00 25.16 -6.89
N ASP A 95 17.48 25.75 -7.99
CA ASP A 95 18.10 25.01 -9.10
C ASP A 95 19.28 24.21 -8.52
N GLU A 96 19.18 22.88 -8.44
CA GLU A 96 20.18 22.01 -7.81
C GLU A 96 21.59 22.25 -8.36
N THR A 97 21.69 22.60 -9.64
CA THR A 97 22.91 23.02 -10.34
C THR A 97 23.59 24.21 -9.66
N LYS A 98 22.81 25.19 -9.18
CA LYS A 98 23.34 26.42 -8.56
C LYS A 98 23.90 26.16 -7.18
N LEU A 99 23.20 25.38 -6.35
CA LEU A 99 23.71 24.98 -5.04
C LEU A 99 24.96 24.10 -5.16
N SER A 100 25.01 23.24 -6.19
CA SER A 100 26.20 22.50 -6.56
C SER A 100 27.36 23.44 -6.94
N HIS A 101 27.14 24.44 -7.80
CA HIS A 101 28.19 25.42 -8.17
C HIS A 101 28.68 26.26 -6.98
N LEU A 102 27.79 26.67 -6.08
CA LEU A 102 28.18 27.39 -4.86
C LEU A 102 28.99 26.50 -3.90
N PHE A 103 28.62 25.23 -3.76
CA PHE A 103 29.39 24.24 -3.02
C PHE A 103 30.80 24.08 -3.62
N LEU A 104 30.90 23.90 -4.94
CA LEU A 104 32.18 23.78 -5.66
C LEU A 104 33.07 25.00 -5.42
N LEU A 105 32.53 26.22 -5.50
CA LEU A 105 33.28 27.45 -5.24
C LEU A 105 33.80 27.51 -3.80
N ASN A 106 32.97 27.22 -2.80
CA ASN A 106 33.41 27.24 -1.40
C ASN A 106 34.53 26.21 -1.14
N VAL A 107 34.45 25.03 -1.75
CA VAL A 107 35.47 23.98 -1.63
C VAL A 107 36.77 24.38 -2.33
N LEU A 108 36.70 24.88 -3.57
CA LEU A 108 37.90 25.19 -4.36
C LEU A 108 38.66 26.43 -3.85
N LEU A 109 37.96 27.42 -3.30
CA LEU A 109 38.57 28.65 -2.81
C LEU A 109 39.17 28.52 -1.40
N SER A 110 38.65 27.61 -0.58
CA SER A 110 39.04 27.52 0.84
C SER A 110 40.30 26.70 1.08
N SER A 111 41.03 27.03 2.16
CA SER A 111 42.02 26.16 2.81
C SER A 111 41.37 25.30 3.89
N VAL A 112 40.30 25.80 4.52
CA VAL A 112 39.44 25.06 5.45
C VAL A 112 37.98 25.21 5.02
N PHE A 113 37.34 24.10 4.67
CA PHE A 113 35.94 24.06 4.30
C PHE A 113 35.09 23.55 5.48
N VAL A 114 34.20 24.41 5.97
CA VAL A 114 33.32 24.13 7.10
C VAL A 114 31.91 23.79 6.60
N TYR A 115 31.47 22.56 6.81
CA TYR A 115 30.07 22.18 6.65
C TYR A 115 29.35 22.37 7.99
N ASN A 116 28.30 23.17 8.07
CA ASN A 116 27.59 23.44 9.33
C ASN A 116 26.12 23.00 9.25
N THR A 117 25.72 22.10 10.14
CA THR A 117 24.35 21.56 10.24
C THR A 117 23.82 21.65 11.68
N ARG A 118 22.51 21.42 11.85
CA ARG A 118 21.87 21.29 13.18
C ARG A 118 21.43 19.85 13.41
N SER A 119 21.49 19.39 14.66
CA SER A 119 21.12 18.03 15.04
C SER A 119 19.61 17.80 14.94
N GLU A 120 19.21 17.11 13.87
CA GLU A 120 17.90 16.48 13.75
C GLU A 120 18.10 14.98 13.54
N GLY A 121 18.50 14.27 14.60
CA GLY A 121 18.65 12.80 14.57
C GLY A 121 20.07 12.32 14.26
N ASP A 122 20.17 11.27 13.44
CA ASP A 122 21.38 10.48 13.22
C ASP A 122 22.51 11.27 12.49
N PRO A 123 23.76 11.28 13.00
CA PRO A 123 24.89 11.97 12.36
C PRO A 123 25.15 11.54 10.92
N GLN A 124 25.11 10.23 10.60
CA GLN A 124 25.35 9.75 9.23
C GLN A 124 24.37 10.39 8.25
N ARG A 125 23.08 10.41 8.60
CA ARG A 125 22.03 11.08 7.80
C ARG A 125 22.26 12.57 7.61
N GLN A 126 22.80 13.26 8.61
CA GLN A 126 23.07 14.70 8.50
C GLN A 126 24.27 15.00 7.58
N LEU A 127 25.28 14.12 7.56
CA LEU A 127 26.37 14.21 6.60
C LEU A 127 25.90 13.87 5.18
N ASP A 128 25.02 12.87 5.04
CA ASP A 128 24.46 12.44 3.75
C ASP A 128 23.51 13.47 3.11
N ARG A 129 23.18 14.57 3.80
CA ARG A 129 22.51 15.74 3.19
C ARG A 129 23.42 16.55 2.28
N LEU A 130 24.74 16.37 2.34
CA LEU A 130 25.70 17.05 1.46
C LEU A 130 25.76 16.38 0.08
N THR A 131 24.63 16.25 -0.61
CA THR A 131 24.51 15.50 -1.87
C THR A 131 25.42 16.04 -2.97
N TYR A 132 25.69 17.35 -2.99
CA TYR A 132 26.55 18.05 -3.97
C TYR A 132 28.00 17.54 -4.00
N VAL A 133 28.48 16.89 -2.93
CA VAL A 133 29.85 16.31 -2.91
C VAL A 133 30.05 15.25 -3.98
N ARG A 134 28.97 14.61 -4.44
CA ARG A 134 28.99 13.60 -5.51
C ARG A 134 29.34 14.19 -6.88
N ASP A 135 29.08 15.47 -7.09
CA ASP A 135 29.36 16.15 -8.36
C ASP A 135 30.82 16.61 -8.45
N LEU A 136 31.52 16.76 -7.31
CA LEU A 136 32.90 17.24 -7.24
C LEU A 136 33.86 16.46 -8.17
N PRO A 137 33.95 15.13 -8.13
CA PRO A 137 34.83 14.37 -9.04
C PRO A 137 34.31 14.29 -10.49
N ARG A 138 33.07 14.70 -10.75
CA ARG A 138 32.46 14.73 -12.09
C ARG A 138 32.76 16.06 -12.80
N VAL A 139 32.68 17.16 -12.05
CA VAL A 139 32.85 18.53 -12.55
C VAL A 139 34.29 19.01 -12.48
N VAL A 140 35.07 18.58 -11.46
CA VAL A 140 36.45 19.02 -11.25
C VAL A 140 37.44 17.90 -11.53
N ARG A 141 38.46 18.19 -12.35
CA ARG A 141 39.56 17.27 -12.68
C ARG A 141 40.91 17.91 -12.37
N VAL A 142 41.84 17.12 -11.83
CA VAL A 142 43.17 17.66 -11.47
C VAL A 142 44.09 17.78 -12.69
N LEU A 143 44.03 16.84 -13.63
CA LEU A 143 44.86 16.78 -14.84
C LEU A 143 43.99 16.71 -16.11
N ASP A 144 44.50 17.24 -17.22
CA ASP A 144 43.94 17.05 -18.56
C ASP A 144 44.52 15.75 -19.17
N GLU A 145 43.67 14.75 -19.37
CA GLU A 145 44.08 13.48 -19.99
C GLU A 145 43.94 13.57 -21.51
N CYS A 146 45.03 13.95 -22.18
CA CYS A 146 45.12 13.84 -23.63
C CYS A 146 45.10 12.37 -24.09
N SER A 147 43.95 11.86 -24.54
CA SER A 147 43.86 11.13 -25.83
C SER A 147 42.42 10.95 -26.33
N ARG A 148 42.25 11.42 -27.59
CA ARG A 148 41.14 11.12 -28.49
C ARG A 148 41.07 9.62 -28.79
N GLU A 149 39.86 9.16 -29.15
CA GLU A 149 39.51 7.83 -29.69
C GLU A 149 39.10 6.74 -28.68
N ASN A 150 37.96 6.95 -27.99
CA ASN A 150 36.86 5.98 -27.89
C ASN A 150 35.77 6.52 -26.94
N SER A 151 34.79 7.22 -27.49
CA SER A 151 33.58 7.60 -26.76
C SER A 151 32.61 6.41 -26.69
N PHE A 152 32.86 5.47 -25.79
CA PHE A 152 31.87 4.54 -25.21
C PHE A 152 32.67 3.63 -24.27
N LEU A 153 32.31 3.58 -22.98
CA LEU A 153 33.03 2.95 -21.84
C LEU A 153 34.00 3.89 -21.10
N LEU A 154 33.45 4.85 -20.34
CA LEU A 154 34.18 5.43 -19.19
C LEU A 154 34.22 4.36 -18.09
N SER A 155 35.39 3.74 -17.87
CA SER A 155 35.59 2.73 -16.83
C SER A 155 35.56 3.37 -15.43
N SER A 156 35.16 2.60 -14.41
CA SER A 156 35.18 3.01 -13.00
C SER A 156 36.59 3.33 -12.47
N GLU A 157 37.64 3.04 -13.23
CA GLU A 157 39.04 3.26 -12.87
C GLU A 157 39.47 4.73 -13.02
N CYS A 158 39.08 5.42 -14.09
CA CYS A 158 39.41 6.84 -14.31
C CYS A 158 38.77 7.76 -13.23
N SER A 159 37.57 7.43 -12.76
CA SER A 159 36.92 8.15 -11.65
C SER A 159 37.64 7.96 -10.30
N ARG A 160 38.30 6.82 -10.09
CA ARG A 160 39.07 6.53 -8.87
C ARG A 160 40.40 7.27 -8.86
N GLU A 161 41.08 7.35 -10.00
CA GLU A 161 42.32 8.12 -10.16
C GLU A 161 42.09 9.63 -9.95
N ASN A 162 41.02 10.20 -10.54
CA ASN A 162 40.69 11.61 -10.29
C ASN A 162 40.33 11.88 -8.81
N SER A 163 39.60 10.97 -8.16
CA SER A 163 39.28 11.10 -6.72
C SER A 163 40.54 11.07 -5.84
N PHE A 164 41.51 10.23 -6.19
CA PHE A 164 42.81 10.18 -5.51
C PHE A 164 43.61 11.48 -5.71
N LEU A 165 43.65 12.02 -6.93
CA LEU A 165 44.31 13.29 -7.19
C LEU A 165 43.61 14.46 -6.48
N LEU A 166 42.27 14.49 -6.47
CA LEU A 166 41.49 15.50 -5.74
C LEU A 166 41.81 15.49 -4.24
N SER A 167 42.03 14.31 -3.64
CA SER A 167 42.43 14.20 -2.23
C SER A 167 43.77 14.87 -1.89
N SER A 168 44.60 15.20 -2.88
CA SER A 168 45.85 15.93 -2.66
C SER A 168 45.74 17.46 -2.75
N VAL A 169 44.59 17.98 -3.21
CA VAL A 169 44.40 19.42 -3.52
C VAL A 169 43.18 20.04 -2.83
N LEU A 170 42.24 19.21 -2.36
CA LEU A 170 41.05 19.66 -1.64
C LEU A 170 41.40 20.12 -0.21
N PRO A 171 40.63 21.07 0.36
CA PRO A 171 40.89 21.63 1.68
C PRO A 171 40.65 20.63 2.82
N ASP A 172 40.99 21.05 4.04
CA ASP A 172 40.51 20.37 5.24
C ASP A 172 38.99 20.45 5.32
N PHE A 173 38.31 19.30 5.44
CA PHE A 173 36.87 19.22 5.65
C PHE A 173 36.55 19.24 7.14
N VAL A 174 35.78 20.22 7.59
CA VAL A 174 35.39 20.37 8.99
C VAL A 174 33.87 20.37 9.10
N TRP A 175 33.30 19.35 9.73
CA TRP A 175 31.87 19.28 9.99
C TRP A 175 31.54 19.82 11.38
N CYS A 176 30.79 20.92 11.42
CA CYS A 176 30.25 21.54 12.63
C CYS A 176 28.80 21.11 12.82
N LEU A 177 28.55 20.21 13.78
CA LEU A 177 27.21 19.74 14.13
C LEU A 177 26.70 20.49 15.35
N ARG A 178 25.67 21.31 15.16
CA ARG A 178 25.11 22.23 16.17
C ARG A 178 23.93 21.62 16.93
N ASP A 179 23.68 22.15 18.12
CA ASP A 179 22.54 21.83 18.97
C ASP A 179 22.46 20.32 19.32
N VAL A 180 23.63 19.72 19.56
CA VAL A 180 23.76 18.29 19.92
C VAL A 180 23.77 18.14 21.45
N ALA A 181 23.07 17.12 21.95
CA ALA A 181 23.18 16.75 23.37
C ALA A 181 24.63 16.31 23.70
N PRO A 182 25.17 16.67 24.88
CA PRO A 182 26.48 16.18 25.31
C PRO A 182 26.52 14.66 25.29
N ASP A 183 27.55 14.08 24.69
CA ASP A 183 27.77 12.62 24.65
C ASP A 183 29.20 12.36 25.13
N PRO A 184 29.40 12.16 26.45
CA PRO A 184 30.74 12.06 27.04
C PRO A 184 31.59 10.96 26.40
N CYS A 185 30.97 9.86 25.97
CA CYS A 185 31.69 8.73 25.38
C CYS A 185 32.22 9.07 23.99
N LEU A 186 31.41 9.72 23.15
CA LEU A 186 31.83 10.12 21.81
C LEU A 186 32.72 11.36 21.83
N ASP A 187 32.46 12.30 22.74
CA ASP A 187 33.26 13.51 22.92
C ASP A 187 34.68 13.15 23.39
N GLU A 188 34.86 12.15 24.28
CA GLU A 188 36.17 11.60 24.66
C GLU A 188 36.90 10.94 23.48
N VAL A 189 36.19 10.18 22.63
CA VAL A 189 36.78 9.55 21.44
C VAL A 189 37.23 10.61 20.43
N LEU A 190 36.42 11.65 20.21
CA LEU A 190 36.78 12.75 19.33
C LEU A 190 37.98 13.51 19.90
N GLU A 191 38.04 13.80 21.19
CA GLU A 191 39.23 14.41 21.80
C GLU A 191 40.50 13.54 21.64
N ALA A 192 40.39 12.23 21.85
CA ALA A 192 41.50 11.29 21.72
C ALA A 192 42.00 11.12 20.27
N THR A 193 41.13 11.36 19.29
CA THR A 193 41.42 11.23 17.85
C THR A 193 41.63 12.58 17.16
N ASP A 194 41.93 13.65 17.92
CA ASP A 194 42.07 15.00 17.38
C ASP A 194 40.86 15.43 16.50
N HIS A 195 39.66 15.06 16.94
CA HIS A 195 38.37 15.29 16.28
C HIS A 195 38.22 14.60 14.90
N GLU A 196 38.89 13.47 14.63
CA GLU A 196 38.73 12.75 13.36
C GLU A 196 37.28 12.30 13.12
N LEU A 197 36.72 12.72 11.98
CA LEU A 197 35.35 12.40 11.58
C LEU A 197 35.10 10.89 11.53
N ASP A 198 36.07 10.13 11.02
CA ASP A 198 35.92 8.68 10.80
C ASP A 198 35.75 7.89 12.11
N SER A 199 36.17 8.46 13.26
CA SER A 199 35.96 7.87 14.58
C SER A 199 34.50 7.91 15.04
N ALA A 200 33.70 8.79 14.45
CA ALA A 200 32.29 9.02 14.80
C ALA A 200 31.29 8.40 13.80
N LEU A 201 31.77 7.81 12.71
CA LEU A 201 30.94 7.16 11.69
C LEU A 201 31.02 5.62 11.82
N SER A 202 29.93 4.92 11.50
CA SER A 202 29.89 3.45 11.55
C SER A 202 30.65 2.82 10.35
N SER A 203 31.16 1.59 10.50
CA SER A 203 31.94 0.90 9.46
C SER A 203 31.21 0.81 8.12
N PRO A 204 31.91 0.95 6.98
CA PRO A 204 31.30 1.09 5.66
C PRO A 204 30.60 -0.21 5.22
N GLN A 205 29.28 -0.25 5.37
CA GLN A 205 28.39 -1.15 4.62
C GLN A 205 27.57 -0.39 3.55
N ASP A 206 27.75 0.92 3.45
CA ASP A 206 27.03 1.80 2.53
C ASP A 206 27.58 1.75 1.11
N SER A 207 26.72 2.02 0.13
CA SER A 207 27.07 2.11 -1.30
C SER A 207 28.30 3.00 -1.54
N GLU A 208 29.20 2.61 -2.47
CA GLU A 208 30.38 3.42 -2.84
C GLU A 208 30.05 4.88 -3.20
N ASP A 209 28.80 5.18 -3.59
CA ASP A 209 28.36 6.52 -3.98
C ASP A 209 27.63 7.32 -2.87
N SER A 210 27.64 6.92 -1.59
CA SER A 210 27.05 7.76 -0.52
C SER A 210 27.83 9.08 -0.32
N PRO A 211 27.19 10.21 0.06
CA PRO A 211 27.90 11.46 0.28
C PRO A 211 28.96 11.36 1.38
N SER A 212 28.66 10.64 2.47
CA SER A 212 29.64 10.25 3.50
C SER A 212 30.86 9.53 2.94
N SER A 213 30.67 8.50 2.10
CA SER A 213 31.76 7.77 1.43
C SER A 213 32.55 8.66 0.47
N CYS A 214 31.87 9.58 -0.24
CA CYS A 214 32.51 10.58 -1.09
C CYS A 214 33.36 11.56 -0.27
N VAL A 215 32.88 12.03 0.89
CA VAL A 215 33.67 12.88 1.80
C VAL A 215 34.91 12.14 2.29
N GLN A 216 34.76 10.87 2.71
CA GLN A 216 35.86 10.00 3.16
C GLN A 216 36.90 9.71 2.07
N ARG A 217 36.51 9.76 0.81
CA ARG A 217 37.41 9.52 -0.33
C ARG A 217 38.10 10.79 -0.82
N LEU A 218 37.37 11.90 -0.86
CA LEU A 218 37.80 13.12 -1.54
C LEU A 218 38.59 14.06 -0.64
N PHE A 219 38.28 14.16 0.65
CA PHE A 219 38.95 15.13 1.53
C PHE A 219 40.01 14.45 2.39
N PRO A 220 41.30 14.83 2.33
CA PRO A 220 42.38 14.13 3.03
C PRO A 220 42.29 14.27 4.55
N CYS A 221 41.84 15.43 5.02
CA CYS A 221 41.65 15.74 6.44
C CYS A 221 40.16 15.97 6.70
N ARG A 222 39.58 15.24 7.66
CA ARG A 222 38.16 15.31 7.99
C ARG A 222 37.96 15.40 9.50
N LYS A 223 37.39 16.50 9.98
CA LYS A 223 37.17 16.74 11.40
C LYS A 223 35.69 16.90 11.75
N LEU A 224 35.29 16.47 12.94
CA LEU A 224 33.95 16.65 13.50
C LEU A 224 34.00 17.46 14.80
N PHE A 225 33.38 18.63 14.80
CA PHE A 225 33.15 19.45 15.98
C PHE A 225 31.66 19.45 16.33
N ARG A 226 31.34 18.94 17.52
CA ARG A 226 29.99 18.93 18.07
C ARG A 226 29.81 20.12 19.00
N PHE A 227 28.68 20.79 18.88
CA PHE A 227 28.33 21.93 19.72
C PHE A 227 27.01 21.71 20.43
N CYS A 228 27.00 21.90 21.75
CA CYS A 228 25.77 21.94 22.53
C CYS A 228 24.97 23.22 22.25
N SER A 229 23.73 23.30 22.76
CA SER A 229 22.91 24.50 22.62
C SER A 229 23.58 25.70 23.30
N PRO A 230 23.74 26.85 22.61
CA PRO A 230 24.46 28.01 23.13
C PRO A 230 23.83 28.64 24.39
N ARG A 231 22.58 28.31 24.72
CA ARG A 231 21.85 28.83 25.89
C ARG A 231 21.55 27.77 26.96
N GLY A 232 22.02 26.53 26.79
CA GLY A 232 21.70 25.39 27.65
C GLY A 232 20.28 24.86 27.41
N ASP A 233 20.15 23.53 27.31
CA ASP A 233 18.86 22.87 27.48
C ASP A 233 18.66 22.68 28.98
N GLY A 234 17.57 23.18 29.56
CA GLY A 234 17.32 23.17 31.01
C GLY A 234 17.10 21.78 31.62
N GLY A 235 18.07 20.87 31.50
CA GLY A 235 18.06 19.50 32.00
C GLY A 235 19.32 19.17 32.80
N HIS A 236 19.11 18.61 34.00
CA HIS A 236 20.09 18.20 35.00
C HIS A 236 20.82 19.31 35.77
N GLY A 237 20.17 19.84 36.82
CA GLY A 237 20.86 20.37 38.01
C GLY A 237 21.77 21.59 37.84
N GLU A 238 21.92 22.15 36.66
CA GLU A 238 22.74 23.34 36.42
C GLU A 238 21.91 24.63 36.37
N GLN A 239 22.45 25.69 36.97
CA GLN A 239 21.86 27.02 36.99
C GLN A 239 21.74 27.56 35.55
N LEU A 240 20.54 27.98 35.17
CA LEU A 240 20.31 28.83 34.00
C LEU A 240 21.28 30.01 34.04
N SER A 241 22.16 30.10 33.03
CA SER A 241 23.04 31.24 32.87
C SER A 241 22.22 32.54 32.82
N PRO A 242 22.64 33.62 33.51
CA PRO A 242 21.97 34.91 33.46
C PRO A 242 21.78 35.38 32.01
N ALA A 243 20.68 36.08 31.75
CA ALA A 243 20.31 36.56 30.41
C ALA A 243 21.50 37.25 29.70
N GLY A 244 22.03 36.60 28.66
CA GLY A 244 23.12 37.11 27.82
C GLY A 244 24.44 36.33 27.88
N GLN A 245 24.63 35.37 28.80
CA GLN A 245 25.85 34.54 28.84
C GLN A 245 25.67 33.20 28.10
N LEU A 246 26.65 32.86 27.24
CA LEU A 246 26.70 31.57 26.53
C LEU A 246 27.04 30.43 27.48
N HIS A 247 26.49 29.24 27.22
CA HIS A 247 26.78 28.03 27.99
C HIS A 247 28.29 27.74 28.06
N PRO A 248 28.90 27.46 29.24
CA PRO A 248 30.34 27.25 29.38
C PRO A 248 30.90 26.16 28.46
N MET A 249 30.22 25.01 28.36
CA MET A 249 30.60 23.91 27.45
C MET A 249 30.61 24.37 25.99
N PHE A 250 29.64 25.21 25.59
CA PHE A 250 29.59 25.74 24.23
C PHE A 250 30.77 26.68 23.96
N GLN A 251 31.17 27.49 24.94
CA GLN A 251 32.33 28.38 24.81
C GLN A 251 33.63 27.57 24.66
N GLU A 252 33.80 26.48 25.41
CA GLU A 252 34.94 25.59 25.29
C GLU A 252 34.99 24.90 23.91
N GLN A 253 33.87 24.35 23.45
CA GLN A 253 33.74 23.72 22.12
C GLN A 253 34.09 24.69 20.99
N VAL A 254 33.63 25.96 21.08
CA VAL A 254 33.99 27.02 20.13
C VAL A 254 35.48 27.38 20.20
N GLY A 255 36.07 27.37 21.40
CA GLY A 255 37.52 27.58 21.58
C GLY A 255 38.35 26.55 20.82
N ARG A 256 38.04 25.26 20.99
CA ARG A 256 38.74 24.16 20.32
C ARG A 256 38.61 24.22 18.80
N PHE A 257 37.41 24.49 18.30
CA PHE A 257 37.18 24.71 16.86
C PHE A 257 38.00 25.90 16.33
N LYS A 258 38.03 27.01 17.08
CA LYS A 258 38.80 28.20 16.71
C LYS A 258 40.30 27.93 16.65
N ASP A 259 40.83 27.22 17.64
CA ASP A 259 42.25 26.84 17.69
C ASP A 259 42.62 25.94 16.51
N TYR A 260 41.77 24.94 16.19
CA TYR A 260 41.98 24.09 15.02
C TYR A 260 41.95 24.89 13.71
N ALA A 261 40.88 25.65 13.49
CA ALA A 261 40.63 26.34 12.24
C ALA A 261 41.74 27.36 11.91
N LEU A 262 42.18 28.14 12.90
CA LEU A 262 43.19 29.18 12.72
C LEU A 262 44.64 28.66 12.78
N SER A 263 44.86 27.40 13.15
CA SER A 263 46.20 26.80 13.13
C SER A 263 46.56 26.18 11.79
N ARG A 264 45.63 26.08 10.83
CA ARG A 264 45.87 25.42 9.54
C ARG A 264 46.73 26.29 8.61
N SER A 265 47.41 25.63 7.67
CA SER A 265 48.23 26.30 6.66
C SER A 265 47.38 27.17 5.72
N PRO A 266 47.96 28.23 5.12
CA PRO A 266 47.28 29.03 4.11
C PRO A 266 46.95 28.19 2.88
N LYS A 267 46.01 28.68 2.06
CA LYS A 267 45.57 28.06 0.81
C LYS A 267 46.76 27.86 -0.12
N THR A 268 46.89 26.65 -0.66
CA THR A 268 47.86 26.30 -1.69
C THR A 268 47.17 25.81 -2.96
N VAL A 269 47.91 25.83 -4.06
CA VAL A 269 47.52 25.25 -5.35
C VAL A 269 48.37 24.02 -5.67
N VAL A 270 48.05 23.33 -6.78
CA VAL A 270 48.83 22.21 -7.31
C VAL A 270 50.31 22.57 -7.34
N GLY A 271 51.15 21.79 -6.64
CA GLY A 271 52.58 22.09 -6.42
C GLY A 271 52.91 22.80 -5.10
N ASN A 272 51.94 22.92 -4.18
CA ASN A 272 52.09 23.42 -2.80
C ASN A 272 52.57 24.88 -2.67
N ARG A 273 52.26 25.72 -3.67
CA ARG A 273 52.54 27.16 -3.63
C ARG A 273 51.43 27.89 -2.90
N ALA A 274 51.78 28.79 -1.98
CA ALA A 274 50.81 29.63 -1.28
C ALA A 274 50.10 30.60 -2.24
N VAL A 275 48.78 30.75 -2.04
CA VAL A 275 47.90 31.60 -2.83
C VAL A 275 47.81 32.98 -2.18
N ASP A 276 48.08 34.02 -2.97
CA ASP A 276 47.79 35.41 -2.62
C ASP A 276 46.43 35.84 -3.18
N GLY A 277 45.99 37.06 -2.86
CA GLY A 277 44.69 37.55 -3.27
C GLY A 277 44.56 37.89 -4.75
N ALA A 278 45.67 38.14 -5.46
CA ALA A 278 45.64 38.31 -6.91
C ALA A 278 45.35 36.97 -7.60
N PHE A 279 46.07 35.92 -7.20
CA PHE A 279 45.85 34.57 -7.71
C PHE A 279 44.44 34.07 -7.40
N LEU A 280 43.95 34.24 -6.15
CA LEU A 280 42.61 33.77 -5.77
C LEU A 280 41.50 34.48 -6.55
N ALA A 281 41.66 35.77 -6.84
CA ALA A 281 40.72 36.56 -7.63
C ALA A 281 40.64 36.07 -9.09
N ASP A 282 41.79 35.87 -9.74
CA ASP A 282 41.83 35.40 -11.13
C ASP A 282 41.38 33.93 -11.25
N PHE A 283 41.69 33.11 -10.24
CA PHE A 283 41.21 31.73 -10.12
C PHE A 283 39.68 31.67 -10.00
N LEU A 284 39.08 32.54 -9.18
CA LEU A 284 37.63 32.65 -9.02
C LEU A 284 36.94 33.04 -10.34
N GLU A 285 37.42 34.08 -11.03
CA GLU A 285 36.84 34.52 -12.30
C GLU A 285 36.83 33.40 -13.35
N ARG A 286 37.93 32.64 -13.43
CA ARG A 286 38.08 31.55 -14.40
C ARG A 286 37.18 30.34 -14.09
N ILE A 287 37.00 30.00 -12.81
CA ILE A 287 36.07 28.93 -12.42
C ILE A 287 34.62 29.35 -12.68
N VAL A 288 34.24 30.59 -12.35
CA VAL A 288 32.85 31.04 -12.55
C VAL A 288 32.51 31.11 -14.05
N ASP A 289 33.44 31.48 -14.93
CA ASP A 289 33.25 31.44 -16.38
C ASP A 289 33.03 29.99 -16.89
N LEU A 290 33.84 29.03 -16.44
CA LEU A 290 33.70 27.62 -16.80
C LEU A 290 32.38 27.01 -16.30
N LEU A 291 32.03 27.26 -15.04
CA LEU A 291 30.76 26.81 -14.46
C LEU A 291 29.55 27.46 -15.13
N SER A 292 29.68 28.67 -15.67
CA SER A 292 28.60 29.33 -16.43
C SER A 292 28.40 28.74 -17.83
N ARG A 293 29.37 27.96 -18.32
CA ARG A 293 29.34 27.27 -19.63
C ARG A 293 29.10 25.76 -19.50
N ASP A 294 28.89 25.27 -18.27
CA ASP A 294 28.81 23.85 -17.92
C ASP A 294 30.04 23.03 -18.41
N GLU A 295 31.21 23.67 -18.47
CA GLU A 295 32.48 23.04 -18.84
C GLU A 295 33.18 22.43 -17.61
N PRO A 296 33.86 21.26 -17.76
CA PRO A 296 34.63 20.67 -16.67
C PRO A 296 35.80 21.58 -16.25
N VAL A 297 36.06 21.63 -14.95
CA VAL A 297 37.11 22.46 -14.34
C VAL A 297 38.42 21.67 -14.24
N PHE A 298 39.39 21.98 -15.08
CA PHE A 298 40.73 21.38 -15.04
C PHE A 298 41.70 22.22 -14.19
N LEU A 299 42.00 21.77 -12.96
CA LEU A 299 42.78 22.55 -12.00
C LEU A 299 44.22 22.81 -12.48
N SER A 300 44.87 21.86 -13.14
CA SER A 300 46.22 22.05 -13.67
C SER A 300 46.28 23.13 -14.76
N GLU A 301 45.30 23.17 -15.67
CA GLU A 301 45.26 24.14 -16.76
C GLU A 301 44.97 25.56 -16.26
N ILE A 302 44.07 25.66 -15.28
CA ILE A 302 43.76 26.92 -14.64
C ILE A 302 45.00 27.45 -13.92
N CYS A 303 45.64 26.62 -13.09
CA CYS A 303 46.82 27.02 -12.32
C CYS A 303 48.01 27.37 -13.23
N ASN A 304 48.28 26.58 -14.29
CA ASN A 304 49.39 26.83 -15.21
C ASN A 304 49.17 28.12 -16.04
N GLY A 305 47.96 28.32 -16.57
CA GLY A 305 47.65 29.53 -17.34
C GLY A 305 47.72 30.82 -16.51
N LEU A 306 47.42 30.75 -15.21
CA LEU A 306 47.58 31.89 -14.28
C LEU A 306 49.05 32.16 -13.93
N GLN A 307 49.92 31.14 -13.98
CA GLN A 307 51.36 31.30 -13.74
C GLN A 307 52.10 31.92 -14.94
N GLU A 308 51.64 31.68 -16.17
CA GLU A 308 52.22 32.27 -17.38
C GLU A 308 51.89 33.76 -17.56
N GLY A 309 50.79 34.25 -16.94
CA GLY A 309 50.38 35.66 -16.98
C GLY A 309 51.10 36.59 -16.00
N SER A 310 51.79 36.05 -14.98
CA SER A 310 52.46 36.85 -13.94
C SER A 310 53.92 37.18 -14.29
N ASN A 311 54.15 38.05 -15.28
CA ASN A 311 55.47 38.64 -15.55
C ASN A 311 55.60 40.01 -14.86
N TYR A 312 55.95 40.03 -13.57
CA TYR A 312 56.65 41.15 -12.95
C TYR A 312 57.69 40.63 -11.94
N SER A 313 58.95 40.95 -12.25
CA SER A 313 60.16 40.56 -11.54
C SER A 313 60.37 41.34 -10.24
N VAL A 314 60.81 40.66 -9.17
CA VAL A 314 61.79 41.19 -8.19
C VAL A 314 62.69 40.03 -7.75
N GLY A 315 64.00 40.22 -7.81
CA GLY A 315 64.98 39.14 -7.81
C GLY A 315 65.87 38.96 -6.57
N TYR A 316 66.58 37.83 -6.65
CA TYR A 316 67.85 37.40 -6.03
C TYR A 316 67.89 36.97 -4.55
N PRO A 317 68.83 36.07 -4.13
CA PRO A 317 69.72 35.22 -4.94
C PRO A 317 69.65 33.71 -4.63
N VAL A 318 70.02 32.92 -5.63
CA VAL A 318 70.38 31.50 -5.53
C VAL A 318 71.84 31.40 -5.12
N ASP A 319 72.13 30.61 -4.09
CA ASP A 319 73.49 30.11 -3.80
C ASP A 319 73.62 28.67 -4.33
N PRO A 320 74.60 28.36 -5.19
CA PRO A 320 74.83 27.02 -5.71
C PRO A 320 76.06 26.41 -5.03
N MET A 321 75.94 25.27 -4.34
CA MET A 321 77.04 24.30 -4.23
C MET A 321 76.53 22.93 -3.77
N GLY A 322 76.91 21.91 -4.54
CA GLY A 322 76.40 20.56 -4.44
C GLY A 322 77.02 19.68 -3.36
N GLY A 323 76.42 18.49 -3.26
CA GLY A 323 76.93 17.35 -2.50
C GLY A 323 75.93 16.20 -2.56
N ALA A 324 76.01 15.37 -3.60
CA ALA A 324 75.42 14.02 -3.60
C ALA A 324 76.41 13.03 -2.94
N PRO A 325 76.06 11.73 -2.82
CA PRO A 325 75.06 11.07 -1.98
C PRO A 325 75.82 10.07 -1.01
N PRO A 326 75.27 8.96 -0.42
CA PRO A 326 74.80 7.79 -1.18
C PRO A 326 73.67 6.95 -0.53
N SER A 327 73.23 5.96 -1.31
CA SER A 327 72.36 4.84 -0.98
C SER A 327 72.98 3.83 0.01
N ARG A 328 72.13 3.10 0.77
CA ARG A 328 72.06 1.61 0.76
C ARG A 328 71.16 1.01 1.84
N ALA A 329 70.39 0.03 1.39
CA ALA A 329 70.20 -1.33 1.92
C ALA A 329 69.40 -1.57 3.23
N ALA A 330 68.43 -2.47 3.05
CA ALA A 330 67.78 -3.28 4.06
C ALA A 330 68.74 -4.25 4.77
N ALA A 331 68.44 -4.60 6.01
CA ALA A 331 68.66 -5.94 6.58
C ALA A 331 67.87 -6.11 7.90
N SER A 332 67.37 -7.33 8.09
CA SER A 332 66.58 -7.83 9.22
C SER A 332 67.42 -8.24 10.43
N ALA A 333 66.79 -8.42 11.60
CA ALA A 333 67.02 -9.46 12.63
C ALA A 333 66.40 -9.00 13.97
N ALA A 334 65.97 -9.82 14.94
CA ALA A 334 65.61 -11.23 15.09
C ALA A 334 64.93 -11.35 16.49
N GLN A 335 63.77 -12.00 16.58
CA GLN A 335 63.44 -13.19 17.41
C GLN A 335 63.32 -13.03 18.96
N PRO A 336 62.72 -14.00 19.72
CA PRO A 336 62.10 -15.27 19.32
C PRO A 336 60.69 -15.57 19.90
N SER A 337 60.11 -16.61 19.30
CA SER A 337 58.93 -17.41 19.63
C SER A 337 59.09 -18.33 20.85
N VAL A 338 57.97 -18.66 21.53
CA VAL A 338 57.80 -19.91 22.30
C VAL A 338 56.44 -20.54 21.94
N LEU A 339 56.45 -21.86 21.79
CA LEU A 339 55.42 -22.77 21.29
C LEU A 339 54.58 -23.44 22.40
N GLU A 340 53.31 -23.70 22.07
CA GLU A 340 52.43 -24.86 22.44
C GLU A 340 51.80 -25.01 23.84
N PRO A 341 50.72 -25.82 24.03
CA PRO A 341 49.90 -26.61 23.08
C PRO A 341 48.35 -26.52 23.21
N LYS A 342 47.69 -27.15 22.22
CA LYS A 342 46.27 -27.54 22.16
C LYS A 342 45.86 -28.53 23.28
N ARG A 343 44.59 -28.48 23.68
CA ARG A 343 43.82 -29.65 24.13
C ARG A 343 42.46 -29.69 23.44
N GLU A 344 42.26 -30.73 22.66
CA GLU A 344 40.97 -31.25 22.17
C GLU A 344 40.10 -31.68 23.36
N HIS A 345 38.77 -31.61 23.24
CA HIS A 345 37.84 -32.62 23.79
C HIS A 345 36.55 -32.67 22.95
N MET A 346 36.14 -33.92 22.69
CA MET A 346 35.02 -34.40 21.89
C MET A 346 33.62 -34.18 22.53
N ILE A 347 32.67 -34.03 21.60
CA ILE A 347 31.20 -34.21 21.54
C ILE A 347 30.54 -35.13 22.63
N PRO A 348 29.22 -35.02 22.90
CA PRO A 348 28.24 -35.69 22.03
C PRO A 348 26.91 -34.94 21.75
N LEU A 349 26.35 -35.21 20.57
CA LEU A 349 24.96 -34.96 20.19
C LEU A 349 23.99 -35.73 21.10
N GLN A 350 22.84 -35.12 21.42
CA GLN A 350 21.60 -35.86 21.64
C GLN A 350 20.42 -35.13 20.99
N ALA A 351 19.73 -35.85 20.11
CA ALA A 351 18.45 -35.50 19.53
C ALA A 351 17.32 -35.76 20.54
N SER A 352 16.30 -34.91 20.57
CA SER A 352 14.95 -35.25 21.09
C SER A 352 13.88 -34.28 20.54
N ARG A 353 12.90 -34.82 19.80
CA ARG A 353 11.50 -34.37 19.72
C ARG A 353 10.66 -35.59 20.16
N PRO A 354 9.37 -35.49 20.55
CA PRO A 354 8.45 -34.35 20.50
C PRO A 354 7.59 -34.14 21.78
N ALA A 355 6.82 -33.04 21.88
CA ALA A 355 5.58 -33.00 22.65
C ALA A 355 4.62 -31.93 22.10
N LEU A 356 3.39 -32.37 21.78
CA LEU A 356 2.22 -31.56 21.42
C LEU A 356 1.69 -30.81 22.66
N PRO A 357 1.19 -29.57 22.53
CA PRO A 357 0.30 -29.02 23.54
C PRO A 357 -1.17 -29.33 23.23
N VAL A 358 -1.85 -29.66 24.31
CA VAL A 358 -3.24 -30.08 24.44
C VAL A 358 -4.22 -28.97 24.05
N LEU A 359 -5.26 -29.32 23.29
CA LEU A 359 -6.46 -28.48 23.10
C LEU A 359 -7.12 -28.22 24.46
N ALA A 360 -7.05 -26.97 24.94
CA ALA A 360 -7.95 -26.48 25.96
C ALA A 360 -9.27 -26.07 25.30
N LYS A 361 -10.37 -26.73 25.70
CA LYS A 361 -11.74 -26.32 25.37
C LYS A 361 -12.00 -24.92 25.94
N VAL A 362 -12.18 -23.94 25.07
CA VAL A 362 -12.77 -22.63 25.42
C VAL A 362 -14.28 -22.75 25.30
N ALA A 363 -14.98 -22.40 26.38
CA ALA A 363 -16.44 -22.31 26.42
C ALA A 363 -16.94 -21.19 25.47
N PRO A 364 -18.13 -21.32 24.85
CA PRO A 364 -18.61 -20.32 23.91
C PRO A 364 -18.92 -19.01 24.64
N SER A 365 -18.12 -17.98 24.40
CA SER A 365 -18.46 -16.60 24.74
C SER A 365 -19.42 -16.04 23.68
N THR A 366 -20.30 -15.16 24.12
CA THR A 366 -21.40 -14.53 23.37
C THR A 366 -20.91 -13.48 22.36
N ALA A 367 -19.92 -13.81 21.53
CA ALA A 367 -19.44 -12.92 20.47
C ALA A 367 -20.37 -13.00 19.25
N GLN A 368 -20.78 -11.85 18.72
CA GLN A 368 -21.51 -11.79 17.45
C GLN A 368 -20.64 -12.37 16.31
N PRO A 369 -21.21 -13.06 15.32
CA PRO A 369 -20.44 -13.65 14.23
C PRO A 369 -19.67 -12.58 13.44
N GLY A 370 -18.35 -12.68 13.39
CA GLY A 370 -17.48 -11.84 12.55
C GLY A 370 -16.69 -10.73 13.26
N ALA A 371 -16.87 -10.52 14.57
CA ALA A 371 -16.08 -9.54 15.32
C ALA A 371 -14.69 -10.09 15.68
N MET A 372 -13.63 -9.42 15.23
CA MET A 372 -12.24 -9.78 15.53
C MET A 372 -11.77 -9.14 16.83
N GLU A 373 -11.14 -9.92 17.72
CA GLU A 373 -10.57 -9.39 18.97
C GLU A 373 -9.32 -8.53 18.73
N LYS A 374 -8.53 -8.85 17.70
CA LYS A 374 -7.26 -8.19 17.37
C LYS A 374 -7.11 -8.05 15.85
N PRO A 375 -6.37 -7.04 15.37
CA PRO A 375 -6.07 -6.90 13.95
C PRO A 375 -5.17 -8.03 13.43
N MET A 376 -5.28 -8.31 12.13
CA MET A 376 -4.52 -9.34 11.44
C MET A 376 -3.99 -8.80 10.11
N CYS A 377 -2.78 -9.22 9.71
CA CYS A 377 -2.25 -8.88 8.39
C CYS A 377 -3.13 -9.53 7.30
N LEU A 378 -3.67 -8.73 6.38
CA LEU A 378 -4.45 -9.22 5.24
C LEU A 378 -3.54 -9.42 4.02
N ILE A 379 -2.74 -8.42 3.70
CA ILE A 379 -1.79 -8.44 2.59
C ILE A 379 -0.40 -8.26 3.17
N GLU A 380 0.44 -9.28 3.08
CA GLU A 380 1.82 -9.28 3.50
C GLU A 380 2.70 -8.69 2.38
N ASN A 381 3.68 -7.88 2.76
CA ASN A 381 4.75 -7.42 1.88
C ASN A 381 6.01 -8.21 2.28
N SER A 382 6.36 -9.24 1.51
CA SER A 382 7.42 -10.17 1.87
C SER A 382 8.82 -9.54 1.77
N LEU A 383 9.81 -10.17 2.39
CA LEU A 383 11.22 -9.74 2.30
C LEU A 383 11.77 -9.78 0.86
N ASP A 384 11.15 -10.59 0.00
CA ASP A 384 11.50 -10.71 -1.41
C ASP A 384 10.81 -9.62 -2.27
N GLY A 385 10.04 -8.72 -1.65
CA GLY A 385 9.31 -7.66 -2.34
C GLY A 385 7.99 -8.10 -3.00
N GLU A 386 7.46 -9.27 -2.65
CA GLU A 386 6.21 -9.81 -3.21
C GLU A 386 5.02 -9.53 -2.29
N LEU A 387 3.91 -9.03 -2.84
CA LEU A 387 2.65 -8.89 -2.12
C LEU A 387 1.92 -10.24 -2.06
N GLN A 388 1.54 -10.71 -0.88
CA GLN A 388 0.90 -12.00 -0.67
C GLN A 388 -0.30 -11.90 0.26
N LEU A 389 -1.36 -12.66 -0.02
CA LEU A 389 -2.54 -12.70 0.86
C LEU A 389 -2.35 -13.70 1.99
N ASN A 390 -2.63 -13.23 3.20
CA ASN A 390 -2.72 -14.10 4.37
C ASN A 390 -4.04 -14.89 4.31
N GLN A 391 -3.93 -16.22 4.14
CA GLN A 391 -5.08 -17.10 3.96
C GLN A 391 -5.99 -17.16 5.19
N ALA A 392 -5.45 -17.02 6.40
CA ALA A 392 -6.25 -17.01 7.62
C ALA A 392 -7.07 -15.72 7.73
N ALA A 393 -6.47 -14.57 7.39
CA ALA A 393 -7.16 -13.29 7.31
C ALA A 393 -8.25 -13.31 6.23
N LEU A 394 -7.93 -13.85 5.05
CA LEU A 394 -8.88 -13.97 3.95
C LEU A 394 -10.10 -14.81 4.34
N ALA A 395 -9.89 -15.98 4.98
CA ALA A 395 -10.99 -16.83 5.44
C ALA A 395 -11.89 -16.13 6.48
N LEU A 396 -11.28 -15.37 7.41
CA LEU A 396 -12.04 -14.58 8.38
C LEU A 396 -12.88 -13.50 7.69
N LEU A 397 -12.27 -12.74 6.77
CA LEU A 397 -12.98 -11.71 6.02
C LEU A 397 -14.12 -12.31 5.19
N GLN A 398 -13.87 -13.45 4.53
CA GLN A 398 -14.88 -14.14 3.73
C GLN A 398 -16.04 -14.73 4.54
N SER A 399 -15.83 -14.98 5.83
CA SER A 399 -16.91 -15.43 6.74
C SER A 399 -17.90 -14.30 7.09
N VAL A 400 -17.52 -13.03 6.88
CA VAL A 400 -18.39 -11.88 7.15
C VAL A 400 -19.40 -11.71 6.02
N ARG A 401 -20.65 -12.12 6.27
CA ARG A 401 -21.79 -12.01 5.33
C ARG A 401 -22.46 -10.64 5.32
N GLN A 402 -22.19 -9.81 6.33
CA GLN A 402 -22.77 -8.48 6.45
C GLN A 402 -22.17 -7.49 5.44
N PRO A 403 -22.93 -6.46 5.02
CA PRO A 403 -22.39 -5.31 4.32
C PRO A 403 -21.22 -4.67 5.08
N VAL A 404 -20.18 -4.25 4.36
CA VAL A 404 -18.97 -3.68 4.97
C VAL A 404 -18.84 -2.17 4.72
N VAL A 405 -18.48 -1.45 5.77
CA VAL A 405 -17.98 -0.08 5.71
C VAL A 405 -16.46 -0.16 5.82
N VAL A 406 -15.73 0.17 4.76
CA VAL A 406 -14.28 -0.02 4.72
C VAL A 406 -13.57 1.32 4.81
N VAL A 407 -12.78 1.51 5.88
CA VAL A 407 -11.97 2.70 6.11
C VAL A 407 -10.50 2.32 6.06
N ALA A 408 -9.76 2.83 5.08
CA ALA A 408 -8.32 2.65 4.98
C ALA A 408 -7.58 3.90 5.41
N ILE A 409 -6.42 3.75 6.07
CA ILE A 409 -5.51 4.86 6.35
C ILE A 409 -4.19 4.65 5.62
N ALA A 410 -3.73 5.69 4.93
CA ALA A 410 -2.46 5.69 4.20
C ALA A 410 -1.68 6.98 4.50
N GLY A 411 -0.36 6.95 4.29
CA GLY A 411 0.51 8.09 4.53
C GLY A 411 1.91 7.66 4.95
N LEU A 412 2.81 8.64 5.04
CA LEU A 412 4.23 8.42 5.36
C LEU A 412 4.41 7.57 6.62
N TYR A 413 5.50 6.82 6.67
CA TYR A 413 5.90 6.10 7.87
C TYR A 413 6.03 7.05 9.08
N ARG A 414 5.73 6.54 10.29
CA ARG A 414 5.84 7.27 11.58
C ARG A 414 4.97 8.52 11.75
N THR A 415 3.85 8.59 11.04
CA THR A 415 2.87 9.70 11.17
C THR A 415 1.72 9.41 12.15
N GLY A 416 1.76 8.29 12.87
CA GLY A 416 0.73 7.93 13.88
C GLY A 416 -0.58 7.39 13.31
N LYS A 417 -0.53 6.69 12.16
CA LYS A 417 -1.68 6.06 11.49
C LYS A 417 -2.42 5.05 12.37
N SER A 418 -1.69 4.03 12.82
CA SER A 418 -2.22 2.93 13.64
C SER A 418 -2.89 3.44 14.93
N TYR A 419 -2.39 4.52 15.52
CA TYR A 419 -3.00 5.15 16.70
C TYR A 419 -4.39 5.72 16.37
N LEU A 420 -4.53 6.43 15.24
CA LEU A 420 -5.81 6.97 14.82
C LEU A 420 -6.82 5.85 14.49
N MET A 421 -6.35 4.73 13.93
CA MET A 421 -7.17 3.55 13.68
C MET A 421 -7.62 2.84 14.97
N ASN A 422 -6.77 2.78 15.99
CA ASN A 422 -7.14 2.24 17.31
C ASN A 422 -8.24 3.09 17.98
N ARG A 423 -8.13 4.42 17.88
CA ARG A 423 -9.19 5.34 18.32
C ARG A 423 -10.49 5.11 17.56
N LEU A 424 -10.42 4.93 16.24
CA LEU A 424 -11.59 4.65 15.41
C LEU A 424 -12.25 3.30 15.74
N ALA A 425 -11.47 2.31 16.19
CA ALA A 425 -11.93 1.02 16.70
C ALA A 425 -12.59 1.13 18.10
N GLY A 426 -12.49 2.26 18.79
CA GLY A 426 -12.94 2.43 20.17
C GLY A 426 -12.12 1.61 21.16
N LYS A 427 -10.82 1.41 20.89
CA LYS A 427 -9.91 0.62 21.71
C LYS A 427 -8.70 1.47 22.11
N ASP A 428 -8.56 1.70 23.41
CA ASP A 428 -7.42 2.46 23.96
C ASP A 428 -6.16 1.59 24.15
N GLN A 429 -6.32 0.27 24.23
CA GLN A 429 -5.22 -0.70 24.36
C GLN A 429 -5.50 -1.98 23.56
N GLY A 430 -4.46 -2.58 22.98
CA GLY A 430 -4.52 -3.90 22.34
C GLY A 430 -5.08 -3.95 20.92
N GLY A 431 -4.94 -2.85 20.15
CA GLY A 431 -5.30 -2.77 18.73
C GLY A 431 -4.13 -3.00 17.76
N PHE A 432 -4.05 -2.21 16.70
CA PHE A 432 -2.91 -2.19 15.79
C PHE A 432 -1.64 -1.79 16.56
N SER A 433 -0.57 -2.55 16.34
CA SER A 433 0.71 -2.35 17.04
C SER A 433 1.28 -0.97 16.74
N LEU A 434 1.53 -0.16 17.77
CA LEU A 434 2.30 1.07 17.60
C LEU A 434 3.80 0.79 17.61
N GLY A 435 4.50 1.51 16.74
CA GLY A 435 5.95 1.52 16.73
C GLY A 435 6.54 2.72 17.44
N SER A 436 7.61 2.52 18.21
CA SER A 436 8.37 3.59 18.88
C SER A 436 9.82 3.77 18.38
N THR A 437 10.33 2.83 17.58
CA THR A 437 11.73 2.83 17.06
C THR A 437 11.84 3.53 15.68
N ILE A 438 12.88 3.23 14.88
CA ILE A 438 13.05 3.78 13.52
C ILE A 438 12.47 2.84 12.44
N GLN A 439 12.45 1.51 12.67
CA GLN A 439 12.02 0.47 11.71
C GLN A 439 10.50 0.44 11.47
N SER A 440 9.98 0.41 10.24
CA SER A 440 8.51 0.35 10.07
C SER A 440 7.89 -0.89 10.74
N HIS A 441 6.85 -0.67 11.57
CA HIS A 441 6.19 -1.73 12.33
C HIS A 441 5.09 -2.44 11.54
N THR A 442 4.26 -1.68 10.82
CA THR A 442 3.22 -2.24 9.95
C THR A 442 3.86 -2.57 8.61
N LYS A 443 3.93 -3.86 8.26
CA LYS A 443 4.34 -4.35 6.95
C LYS A 443 3.10 -4.83 6.18
N GLY A 444 2.94 -4.39 4.93
CA GLY A 444 1.76 -4.68 4.10
C GLY A 444 0.48 -3.93 4.52
N ILE A 445 -0.69 -4.58 4.41
CA ILE A 445 -2.00 -4.03 4.79
C ILE A 445 -2.63 -4.91 5.87
N TRP A 446 -2.90 -4.33 7.02
CA TRP A 446 -3.53 -4.99 8.16
C TRP A 446 -5.01 -4.65 8.22
N MET A 447 -5.83 -5.64 8.59
CA MET A 447 -7.27 -5.47 8.70
C MET A 447 -7.78 -5.71 10.12
N TRP A 448 -8.89 -5.04 10.46
CA TRP A 448 -9.64 -5.31 11.69
C TRP A 448 -11.14 -5.20 11.43
N CYS A 449 -11.86 -6.32 11.58
CA CYS A 449 -13.32 -6.38 11.40
C CYS A 449 -14.03 -6.20 12.75
N LEU A 450 -14.88 -5.18 12.84
CA LEU A 450 -15.59 -4.77 14.05
C LEU A 450 -17.08 -4.58 13.76
N PRO A 451 -17.98 -4.80 14.73
CA PRO A 451 -19.36 -4.36 14.61
C PRO A 451 -19.41 -2.85 14.38
N HIS A 452 -20.26 -2.39 13.46
CA HIS A 452 -20.35 -0.95 13.21
C HIS A 452 -20.92 -0.22 14.44
N PRO A 453 -20.24 0.78 15.01
CA PRO A 453 -20.62 1.39 16.29
C PRO A 453 -21.84 2.32 16.19
N HIS A 454 -22.13 2.86 15.01
CA HIS A 454 -23.27 3.77 14.82
C HIS A 454 -24.62 3.02 14.79
N PRO A 455 -25.62 3.40 15.60
CA PRO A 455 -26.91 2.70 15.70
C PRO A 455 -27.67 2.54 14.38
N CYS A 456 -27.65 3.57 13.53
CA CYS A 456 -28.30 3.53 12.21
C CYS A 456 -27.66 2.54 11.23
N ARG A 457 -26.55 1.89 11.60
CA ARG A 457 -25.87 0.87 10.78
C ARG A 457 -25.78 -0.47 11.50
N ALA A 458 -26.76 -0.75 12.36
CA ALA A 458 -26.94 -2.09 12.90
C ALA A 458 -26.95 -3.13 11.77
N GLY A 459 -26.18 -4.21 11.92
CA GLY A 459 -26.02 -5.24 10.90
C GLY A 459 -24.97 -4.97 9.81
N HIS A 460 -24.19 -3.87 9.92
CA HIS A 460 -22.98 -3.65 9.12
C HIS A 460 -21.72 -4.01 9.91
N THR A 461 -20.66 -4.40 9.20
CA THR A 461 -19.32 -4.57 9.75
C THR A 461 -18.43 -3.39 9.33
N LEU A 462 -17.76 -2.76 10.29
CA LEU A 462 -16.69 -1.79 10.05
C LEU A 462 -15.38 -2.55 9.83
N VAL A 463 -14.77 -2.36 8.66
CA VAL A 463 -13.47 -2.94 8.31
C VAL A 463 -12.44 -1.81 8.29
N LEU A 464 -11.49 -1.89 9.20
CA LEU A 464 -10.40 -0.94 9.33
C LEU A 464 -9.17 -1.50 8.61
N LEU A 465 -8.60 -0.76 7.66
CA LEU A 465 -7.37 -1.13 6.95
C LEU A 465 -6.24 -0.17 7.34
N ASP A 466 -5.25 -0.66 8.09
CA ASP A 466 -4.03 0.09 8.42
C ASP A 466 -2.92 -0.32 7.47
N THR A 467 -2.38 0.64 6.72
CA THR A 467 -1.33 0.36 5.75
C THR A 467 0.05 0.59 6.34
N GLU A 468 0.99 -0.16 5.79
CA GLU A 468 2.40 0.13 5.90
C GLU A 468 2.72 1.60 5.52
N GLY A 469 3.73 2.15 6.20
CA GLY A 469 4.17 3.52 5.98
C GLY A 469 4.90 3.69 4.66
N LEU A 470 4.43 4.66 3.87
CA LEU A 470 5.03 5.03 2.59
C LEU A 470 6.39 5.70 2.82
N GLY A 471 7.37 5.45 1.95
CA GLY A 471 8.69 6.10 1.95
C GLY A 471 9.65 5.62 3.03
N ASP A 472 9.50 4.38 3.51
CA ASP A 472 10.43 3.80 4.49
C ASP A 472 11.76 3.38 3.83
N VAL A 473 12.85 4.01 4.27
CA VAL A 473 14.20 3.91 3.68
C VAL A 473 14.79 2.50 3.79
N GLU A 474 14.34 1.70 4.76
CA GLU A 474 14.82 0.31 4.94
C GLU A 474 14.29 -0.66 3.87
N LYS A 475 13.33 -0.24 3.03
CA LYS A 475 12.61 -1.14 2.12
C LYS A 475 13.28 -1.44 0.79
N GLY A 476 14.20 -0.61 0.32
CA GLY A 476 14.87 -0.80 -0.98
C GLY A 476 13.99 -0.69 -2.24
N ASP A 477 12.68 -0.98 -2.18
CA ASP A 477 11.74 -0.96 -3.32
C ASP A 477 10.55 0.00 -3.09
N THR A 478 10.51 1.08 -3.87
CA THR A 478 9.43 2.08 -3.86
C THR A 478 8.18 1.62 -4.60
N LYS A 479 8.24 0.55 -5.42
CA LYS A 479 7.08 0.07 -6.19
C LYS A 479 5.97 -0.48 -5.30
N ASN A 480 6.33 -1.16 -4.22
CA ASN A 480 5.35 -1.73 -3.30
C ASN A 480 4.57 -0.65 -2.54
N ASP A 481 5.17 0.51 -2.28
CA ASP A 481 4.46 1.63 -1.66
C ASP A 481 3.35 2.16 -2.58
N THR A 482 3.60 2.27 -3.89
CA THR A 482 2.57 2.63 -4.88
C THR A 482 1.46 1.58 -4.93
N TRP A 483 1.79 0.28 -4.89
CA TRP A 483 0.78 -0.79 -4.88
C TRP A 483 -0.05 -0.83 -3.59
N ILE A 484 0.58 -0.65 -2.43
CA ILE A 484 -0.11 -0.59 -1.13
C ILE A 484 -1.09 0.59 -1.12
N PHE A 485 -0.67 1.75 -1.64
CA PHE A 485 -1.55 2.91 -1.76
C PHE A 485 -2.71 2.65 -2.74
N ALA A 486 -2.44 2.06 -3.91
CA ALA A 486 -3.47 1.71 -4.89
C ALA A 486 -4.49 0.71 -4.33
N LEU A 487 -4.03 -0.33 -3.60
CA LEU A 487 -4.89 -1.30 -2.94
C LEU A 487 -5.75 -0.66 -1.83
N ALA A 488 -5.18 0.27 -1.05
CA ALA A 488 -5.93 1.03 -0.05
C ALA A 488 -7.07 1.86 -0.69
N VAL A 489 -6.83 2.47 -1.85
CA VAL A 489 -7.86 3.17 -2.64
C VAL A 489 -8.94 2.20 -3.12
N LEU A 490 -8.54 1.10 -3.76
CA LEU A 490 -9.47 0.15 -4.38
C LEU A 490 -10.36 -0.59 -3.37
N LEU A 491 -9.79 -0.98 -2.23
CA LEU A 491 -10.50 -1.77 -1.21
C LEU A 491 -11.38 -0.89 -0.30
N SER A 492 -11.05 0.39 -0.11
CA SER A 492 -11.79 1.25 0.82
C SER A 492 -13.02 1.92 0.22
N GLY A 493 -13.98 2.28 1.08
CA GLY A 493 -15.06 3.23 0.78
C GLY A 493 -14.75 4.63 1.32
N THR A 494 -13.81 4.74 2.25
CA THR A 494 -13.25 6.00 2.76
C THR A 494 -11.74 5.84 2.96
N LEU A 495 -10.95 6.72 2.33
CA LEU A 495 -9.51 6.76 2.44
C LEU A 495 -9.09 7.93 3.32
N VAL A 496 -8.40 7.64 4.41
CA VAL A 496 -7.79 8.61 5.30
C VAL A 496 -6.33 8.79 4.90
N TYR A 497 -5.97 9.95 4.38
CA TYR A 497 -4.57 10.31 4.13
C TYR A 497 -4.00 11.06 5.35
N ASN A 498 -2.98 10.50 5.98
CA ASN A 498 -2.43 10.99 7.24
C ASN A 498 -1.01 11.57 7.02
N SER A 499 -0.85 12.85 7.33
CA SER A 499 0.42 13.59 7.20
C SER A 499 0.74 14.39 8.46
N LEU A 500 2.00 14.81 8.65
CA LEU A 500 2.43 15.69 9.74
C LEU A 500 2.55 17.14 9.26
N GLY A 501 2.37 18.10 10.17
CA GLY A 501 2.60 19.51 9.94
C GLY A 501 1.43 20.20 9.25
N THR A 502 1.66 20.69 8.03
CA THR A 502 0.70 21.51 7.28
C THR A 502 0.56 21.02 5.85
N ILE A 503 -0.52 21.40 5.17
CA ILE A 503 -0.71 21.16 3.73
C ILE A 503 0.08 22.22 2.95
N ASP A 504 1.37 22.00 2.82
CA ASP A 504 2.27 22.80 1.99
C ASP A 504 2.52 22.11 0.62
N GLN A 505 3.42 22.70 -0.18
CA GLN A 505 3.76 22.15 -1.48
C GLN A 505 4.48 20.79 -1.36
N HIS A 506 5.27 20.60 -0.31
CA HIS A 506 5.95 19.33 -0.04
C HIS A 506 4.93 18.23 0.29
N ALA A 507 3.96 18.49 1.16
CA ALA A 507 2.88 17.55 1.49
C ALA A 507 2.08 17.11 0.25
N LEU A 508 1.88 18.03 -0.70
CA LEU A 508 1.23 17.74 -1.98
C LEU A 508 2.12 16.95 -2.96
N GLU A 509 3.43 17.11 -2.89
CA GLU A 509 4.38 16.31 -3.67
C GLU A 509 4.56 14.90 -3.09
N GLN A 510 4.45 14.75 -1.77
CA GLN A 510 4.36 13.44 -1.11
C GLN A 510 3.07 12.68 -1.47
N LEU A 511 2.10 13.36 -2.08
CA LEU A 511 0.92 12.76 -2.73
C LEU A 511 1.16 12.39 -4.20
N HIS A 512 2.41 12.28 -4.66
CA HIS A 512 2.73 11.76 -6.01
C HIS A 512 2.09 10.40 -6.29
N TYR A 513 1.87 9.57 -5.26
CA TYR A 513 1.10 8.31 -5.38
C TYR A 513 -0.29 8.52 -5.99
N VAL A 514 -0.96 9.65 -5.72
CA VAL A 514 -2.25 10.01 -6.34
C VAL A 514 -2.10 10.30 -7.83
N THR A 515 -0.96 10.86 -8.24
CA THR A 515 -0.65 11.10 -9.65
C THR A 515 -0.28 9.80 -10.38
N GLU A 516 0.28 8.82 -9.67
CA GLU A 516 0.62 7.49 -10.20
C GLU A 516 -0.60 6.55 -10.29
N LEU A 517 -1.71 6.85 -9.60
CA LEU A 517 -2.92 6.02 -9.66
C LEU A 517 -3.43 5.79 -11.09
N THR A 518 -3.16 6.71 -12.02
CA THR A 518 -3.50 6.52 -13.45
C THR A 518 -2.70 5.39 -14.12
N GLU A 519 -1.49 5.16 -13.65
CA GLU A 519 -0.61 4.10 -14.16
C GLU A 519 -0.83 2.79 -13.39
N SER A 520 -1.23 2.88 -12.11
CA SER A 520 -1.44 1.76 -11.22
C SER A 520 -2.88 1.23 -11.17
N ILE A 521 -3.88 1.94 -11.72
CA ILE A 521 -5.28 1.49 -11.71
C ILE A 521 -5.90 1.71 -13.10
N LYS A 522 -6.51 0.66 -13.65
CA LYS A 522 -7.35 0.74 -14.85
C LYS A 522 -8.83 0.72 -14.49
N VAL A 523 -9.63 1.58 -15.13
CA VAL A 523 -11.09 1.57 -14.99
C VAL A 523 -11.70 0.51 -15.90
N LYS A 524 -11.31 0.51 -17.18
CA LYS A 524 -11.82 -0.36 -18.25
C LYS A 524 -10.81 -1.38 -18.74
N ALA A 525 -11.30 -2.53 -19.18
CA ALA A 525 -10.49 -3.54 -19.86
C ALA A 525 -10.06 -3.05 -21.27
N ALA A 526 -8.86 -3.41 -21.71
CA ALA A 526 -8.38 -3.04 -23.05
C ALA A 526 -9.14 -3.83 -24.12
N GLY A 527 -10.14 -3.22 -24.75
CA GLY A 527 -10.93 -3.86 -25.82
C GLY A 527 -12.14 -3.08 -26.31
N GLU A 528 -12.73 -2.20 -25.50
CA GLU A 528 -13.94 -1.45 -25.86
C GLU A 528 -13.68 0.06 -25.87
N GLY A 529 -13.54 0.63 -27.08
CA GLY A 529 -13.46 2.07 -27.31
C GLY A 529 -12.02 2.62 -27.43
N GLY A 530 -11.72 3.24 -28.57
CA GLY A 530 -10.42 3.88 -28.81
C GLY A 530 -10.11 4.97 -27.79
N ARG A 531 -8.85 5.03 -27.35
CA ARG A 531 -8.33 6.04 -26.43
C ARG A 531 -8.74 7.46 -26.85
N GLN A 532 -9.69 8.06 -26.14
CA GLN A 532 -9.84 9.51 -26.07
C GLN A 532 -9.37 9.95 -24.68
N GLU A 533 -8.23 10.64 -24.64
CA GLU A 533 -7.72 11.31 -23.44
C GLU A 533 -8.74 12.37 -22.98
N GLY A 534 -9.64 11.98 -22.06
CA GLY A 534 -10.67 12.86 -21.50
C GLY A 534 -11.83 12.15 -20.82
N GLU A 535 -12.29 11.01 -21.35
CA GLU A 535 -13.53 10.35 -20.87
C GLU A 535 -13.36 9.49 -19.60
N ASP A 536 -12.21 8.82 -19.41
CA ASP A 536 -11.96 7.99 -18.20
C ASP A 536 -12.15 8.79 -16.91
N SER A 537 -11.87 10.08 -16.99
CA SER A 537 -11.79 11.05 -15.91
C SER A 537 -13.13 11.33 -15.19
N ALA A 538 -14.28 11.04 -15.83
CA ALA A 538 -15.61 11.14 -15.24
C ALA A 538 -16.10 9.81 -14.61
N GLU A 539 -15.62 8.66 -15.10
CA GLU A 539 -15.93 7.35 -14.51
C GLU A 539 -15.14 7.09 -13.23
N PHE A 540 -13.89 7.58 -13.12
CA PHE A 540 -13.09 7.52 -11.89
C PHE A 540 -13.84 8.09 -10.67
N VAL A 541 -14.65 9.13 -10.87
CA VAL A 541 -15.39 9.88 -9.82
C VAL A 541 -16.40 9.00 -9.07
N ARG A 542 -16.99 7.98 -9.73
CA ARG A 542 -18.07 7.17 -9.13
C ARG A 542 -17.56 6.09 -8.16
N PHE A 543 -16.29 5.71 -8.22
CA PHE A 543 -15.79 4.49 -7.55
C PHE A 543 -14.66 4.73 -6.56
N PHE A 544 -14.04 5.90 -6.62
CA PHE A 544 -13.03 6.28 -5.65
C PHE A 544 -13.67 6.55 -4.29
N PRO A 545 -12.97 6.22 -3.19
CA PRO A 545 -13.50 6.38 -1.84
C PRO A 545 -13.71 7.86 -1.51
N ALA A 546 -14.47 8.16 -0.47
CA ALA A 546 -14.41 9.50 0.14
C ALA A 546 -13.00 9.76 0.66
N PHE A 547 -12.47 10.97 0.46
CA PHE A 547 -11.12 11.32 0.90
C PHE A 547 -11.14 12.14 2.17
N VAL A 548 -10.36 11.73 3.16
CA VAL A 548 -10.23 12.45 4.44
C VAL A 548 -8.76 12.75 4.67
N TRP A 549 -8.39 14.04 4.73
CA TRP A 549 -7.02 14.43 5.07
C TRP A 549 -6.90 14.65 6.59
N ALA A 550 -6.16 13.78 7.26
CA ALA A 550 -5.80 13.91 8.66
C ALA A 550 -4.42 14.58 8.81
N VAL A 551 -4.41 15.85 9.19
CA VAL A 551 -3.19 16.66 9.35
C VAL A 551 -2.78 16.68 10.82
N ARG A 552 -1.71 15.97 11.15
CA ARG A 552 -1.22 15.73 12.51
C ARG A 552 -0.20 16.80 12.93
N ASP A 553 -0.10 17.08 14.22
CA ASP A 553 0.81 18.09 14.78
C ASP A 553 0.62 19.47 14.12
N PHE A 554 -0.63 19.88 13.92
CA PHE A 554 -0.96 21.16 13.30
C PHE A 554 -0.55 22.31 14.22
N THR A 555 0.08 23.35 13.67
CA THR A 555 0.66 24.47 14.46
C THR A 555 0.19 25.85 14.02
N LEU A 556 -0.59 25.93 12.94
CA LEU A 556 -1.09 27.20 12.41
C LEU A 556 -2.44 27.55 13.03
N GLN A 557 -2.76 28.84 13.03
CA GLN A 557 -4.13 29.29 13.28
C GLN A 557 -4.93 29.17 11.98
N LEU A 558 -6.14 28.61 12.05
CA LEU A 558 -7.06 28.50 10.90
C LEU A 558 -7.67 29.87 10.57
N GLN A 559 -6.85 30.79 10.09
CA GLN A 559 -7.24 32.13 9.68
C GLN A 559 -6.77 32.42 8.25
N LEU A 560 -7.65 33.02 7.46
CA LEU A 560 -7.37 33.48 6.11
C LEU A 560 -7.96 34.88 5.94
N ASP A 561 -7.14 35.84 5.50
CA ASP A 561 -7.52 37.25 5.37
C ASP A 561 -8.16 37.86 6.63
N GLY A 562 -7.68 37.43 7.82
CA GLY A 562 -8.20 37.88 9.12
C GLY A 562 -9.54 37.26 9.55
N ARG A 563 -10.09 36.32 8.77
CA ARG A 563 -11.30 35.56 9.10
C ARG A 563 -10.94 34.14 9.53
N GLU A 564 -11.59 33.65 10.58
CA GLU A 564 -11.52 32.23 10.95
C GLU A 564 -12.18 31.35 9.88
N ILE A 565 -11.47 30.29 9.49
CA ILE A 565 -11.90 29.32 8.49
C ILE A 565 -12.00 27.92 9.11
N THR A 566 -12.81 27.07 8.49
CA THR A 566 -12.92 25.64 8.85
C THR A 566 -11.75 24.82 8.32
N GLU A 567 -11.54 23.60 8.83
CA GLU A 567 -10.52 22.69 8.30
C GLU A 567 -10.78 22.36 6.82
N ASP A 568 -12.05 22.22 6.43
CA ASP A 568 -12.43 21.96 5.04
C ASP A 568 -12.11 23.15 4.12
N GLU A 569 -12.38 24.37 4.58
CA GLU A 569 -11.99 25.59 3.85
C GLU A 569 -10.46 25.69 3.70
N TYR A 570 -9.70 25.26 4.71
CA TYR A 570 -8.25 25.17 4.65
C TYR A 570 -7.77 24.20 3.55
N LEU A 571 -8.34 22.99 3.50
CA LEU A 571 -8.04 22.00 2.46
C LEU A 571 -8.41 22.52 1.07
N GLU A 572 -9.62 23.02 0.89
CA GLU A 572 -10.06 23.54 -0.42
C GLU A 572 -9.20 24.73 -0.86
N ASN A 573 -8.73 25.57 0.08
CA ASN A 573 -7.78 26.62 -0.23
C ASN A 573 -6.41 26.09 -0.66
N ALA A 574 -5.89 25.03 -0.04
CA ALA A 574 -4.63 24.41 -0.43
C ALA A 574 -4.70 23.76 -1.83
N LEU A 575 -5.88 23.24 -2.21
CA LEU A 575 -6.13 22.62 -3.52
C LEU A 575 -6.50 23.62 -4.62
N LYS A 576 -6.69 24.91 -4.32
CA LYS A 576 -6.94 25.94 -5.33
C LYS A 576 -5.74 26.09 -6.26
N ARG A 577 -6.03 26.14 -7.56
CA ARG A 577 -5.04 26.48 -8.59
C ARG A 577 -4.69 27.96 -8.49
N ARG A 578 -3.39 28.28 -8.36
CA ARG A 578 -2.90 29.66 -8.47
C ARG A 578 -2.57 29.99 -9.92
N GLN A 579 -2.98 31.17 -10.39
CA GLN A 579 -2.65 31.63 -11.75
C GLN A 579 -1.13 31.88 -11.85
N GLY A 580 -0.52 31.45 -12.96
CA GLY A 580 0.93 31.62 -13.20
C GLY A 580 1.84 30.51 -12.65
N GLN A 581 1.32 29.52 -11.91
CA GLN A 581 2.14 28.37 -11.46
C GLN A 581 2.37 27.34 -12.59
N PRO A 582 3.55 26.69 -12.63
CA PRO A 582 3.86 25.65 -13.62
C PRO A 582 2.91 24.46 -13.48
N LYS A 583 2.50 23.88 -14.63
CA LYS A 583 1.48 22.82 -14.71
C LYS A 583 1.79 21.60 -13.84
N LYS A 584 3.06 21.27 -13.61
CA LYS A 584 3.51 20.12 -12.81
C LYS A 584 3.08 20.24 -11.33
N LEU A 585 3.13 21.44 -10.75
CA LEU A 585 2.76 21.67 -9.34
C LEU A 585 1.23 21.67 -9.11
N ASP A 586 0.44 21.86 -10.16
CA ASP A 586 -1.03 21.75 -10.12
C ASP A 586 -1.52 20.30 -10.31
N LEU A 587 -0.64 19.38 -10.71
CA LEU A 587 -1.04 18.03 -11.11
C LEU A 587 -1.61 17.20 -9.94
N PRO A 588 -0.97 17.11 -8.75
CA PRO A 588 -1.56 16.43 -7.59
C PRO A 588 -2.89 17.08 -7.15
N LYS A 589 -2.95 18.42 -7.17
CA LYS A 589 -4.17 19.19 -6.83
C LYS A 589 -5.31 18.90 -7.81
N LYS A 590 -5.01 18.77 -9.10
CA LYS A 590 -5.99 18.44 -10.14
C LYS A 590 -6.55 17.03 -9.89
N TYR A 591 -5.70 16.03 -9.69
CA TYR A 591 -6.13 14.66 -9.50
C TYR A 591 -6.89 14.45 -8.19
N LEU A 592 -6.49 15.10 -7.09
CA LEU A 592 -7.28 15.06 -5.85
C LEU A 592 -8.69 15.61 -6.05
N ARG A 593 -8.83 16.73 -6.76
CA ARG A 593 -10.15 17.32 -7.05
C ARG A 593 -11.01 16.46 -7.96
N GLN A 594 -10.37 15.78 -8.91
CA GLN A 594 -11.02 14.97 -9.91
C GLN A 594 -11.43 13.59 -9.37
N TYR A 595 -10.53 12.88 -8.73
CA TYR A 595 -10.77 11.51 -8.27
C TYR A 595 -11.58 11.43 -6.99
N PHE A 596 -11.42 12.40 -6.10
CA PHE A 596 -12.07 12.38 -4.81
C PHE A 596 -13.01 13.58 -4.72
N PRO A 597 -14.23 13.53 -5.29
CA PRO A 597 -15.16 14.67 -5.27
C PRO A 597 -15.61 15.03 -3.85
N SER A 598 -15.77 14.03 -2.99
CA SER A 598 -16.05 14.19 -1.56
C SER A 598 -14.74 14.21 -0.78
N ARG A 599 -14.44 15.35 -0.16
CA ARG A 599 -13.21 15.58 0.61
C ARG A 599 -13.55 16.20 1.95
N LYS A 600 -12.87 15.74 3.00
CA LYS A 600 -12.98 16.24 4.37
C LYS A 600 -11.57 16.48 4.93
N CYS A 601 -11.41 17.48 5.79
CA CYS A 601 -10.14 17.71 6.50
C CYS A 601 -10.35 17.69 8.01
N PHE A 602 -9.35 17.15 8.71
CA PHE A 602 -9.23 17.24 10.16
C PHE A 602 -7.80 17.65 10.49
N VAL A 603 -7.66 18.66 11.35
CA VAL A 603 -6.38 19.03 11.95
C VAL A 603 -6.33 18.48 13.37
N PHE A 604 -5.14 18.03 13.77
CA PHE A 604 -4.91 17.46 15.10
C PHE A 604 -3.73 18.16 15.74
N ASP A 605 -3.94 18.65 16.96
CA ASP A 605 -2.87 19.08 17.83
C ASP A 605 -2.00 17.89 18.23
N ARG A 606 -0.81 18.19 18.75
CA ARG A 606 0.09 17.14 19.21
C ARG A 606 -0.55 16.40 20.40
N PRO A 607 -0.64 15.06 20.37
CA PRO A 607 -1.41 14.31 21.36
C PRO A 607 -0.79 14.30 22.76
N ALA A 608 0.54 14.39 22.87
CA ALA A 608 1.27 14.40 24.13
C ALA A 608 2.62 15.13 23.98
N PRO A 609 3.29 15.54 25.08
CA PRO A 609 4.65 16.09 25.02
C PRO A 609 5.63 15.14 24.33
N ARG A 610 6.67 15.69 23.66
CA ARG A 610 7.62 14.92 22.84
C ARG A 610 8.21 13.68 23.53
N ARG A 611 8.53 13.79 24.83
CA ARG A 611 9.10 12.71 25.65
C ARG A 611 8.16 11.51 25.83
N ASP A 612 6.85 11.73 25.71
CA ASP A 612 5.83 10.74 25.99
C ASP A 612 5.26 10.10 24.71
N LEU A 613 5.56 10.67 23.53
CA LEU A 613 5.08 10.17 22.23
C LEU A 613 5.52 8.73 21.91
N ALA A 614 6.71 8.32 22.38
CA ALA A 614 7.21 6.96 22.18
C ALA A 614 6.41 5.90 22.97
N ARG A 615 5.64 6.34 23.99
CA ARG A 615 4.84 5.49 24.88
C ARG A 615 3.36 5.83 24.80
N LEU A 616 2.91 6.39 23.67
CA LEU A 616 1.54 6.91 23.50
C LEU A 616 0.45 5.86 23.78
N ASP A 617 0.71 4.58 23.49
CA ASP A 617 -0.18 3.45 23.81
C ASP A 617 -0.28 3.12 25.30
N GLU A 618 0.72 3.52 26.09
CA GLU A 618 0.78 3.28 27.54
C GLU A 618 0.21 4.45 28.34
N LEU A 619 0.02 5.61 27.71
CA LEU A 619 -0.48 6.80 28.37
C LEU A 619 -1.99 6.68 28.64
N PRO A 620 -2.46 7.01 29.85
CA PRO A 620 -3.88 7.16 30.10
C PRO A 620 -4.42 8.38 29.34
N GLU A 621 -5.71 8.37 28.99
CA GLU A 621 -6.34 9.49 28.26
C GLU A 621 -6.13 10.84 28.96
N ALA A 622 -6.17 10.87 30.29
CA ALA A 622 -5.96 12.07 31.09
C ALA A 622 -4.57 12.71 30.92
N ALA A 623 -3.58 11.98 30.38
CA ALA A 623 -2.24 12.49 30.08
C ALA A 623 -2.12 13.08 28.67
N LEU A 624 -3.17 12.96 27.84
CA LEU A 624 -3.21 13.48 26.48
C LEU A 624 -3.75 14.90 26.45
N SER A 625 -3.42 15.63 25.39
CA SER A 625 -3.95 16.97 25.15
C SER A 625 -5.49 16.93 25.03
N PRO A 626 -6.23 17.77 25.80
CA PRO A 626 -7.68 17.85 25.69
C PRO A 626 -8.17 18.23 24.29
N ASP A 627 -7.46 19.16 23.63
CA ASP A 627 -7.80 19.61 22.28
C ASP A 627 -7.66 18.47 21.27
N PHE A 628 -6.59 17.66 21.41
CA PHE A 628 -6.39 16.47 20.59
C PHE A 628 -7.50 15.43 20.80
N LEU A 629 -7.90 15.19 22.05
CA LEU A 629 -8.98 14.23 22.36
C LEU A 629 -10.29 14.66 21.73
N GLU A 630 -10.64 15.95 21.80
CA GLU A 630 -11.83 16.49 21.17
C GLU A 630 -11.78 16.35 19.64
N GLN A 631 -10.65 16.70 19.02
CA GLN A 631 -10.43 16.56 17.57
C GLN A 631 -10.52 15.10 17.12
N ALA A 632 -9.89 14.18 17.86
CA ALA A 632 -9.97 12.73 17.61
C ALA A 632 -11.41 12.21 17.71
N GLN A 633 -12.16 12.64 18.73
CA GLN A 633 -13.56 12.26 18.88
C GLN A 633 -14.44 12.79 17.74
N ARG A 634 -14.22 14.03 17.29
CA ARG A 634 -14.92 14.61 16.13
C ARG A 634 -14.62 13.83 14.85
N PHE A 635 -13.36 13.46 14.63
CA PHE A 635 -12.95 12.60 13.53
C PHE A 635 -13.65 11.24 13.58
N CYS A 636 -13.58 10.51 14.71
CA CYS A 636 -14.21 9.19 14.83
C CYS A 636 -15.72 9.27 14.62
N SER A 637 -16.39 10.25 15.23
CA SER A 637 -17.84 10.46 15.10
C SER A 637 -18.22 10.74 13.65
N HIS A 638 -17.46 11.57 12.94
CA HIS A 638 -17.70 11.86 11.54
C HIS A 638 -17.59 10.60 10.68
N ILE A 639 -16.52 9.82 10.84
CA ILE A 639 -16.31 8.58 10.08
C ILE A 639 -17.44 7.58 10.36
N HIS A 640 -17.78 7.33 11.63
CA HIS A 640 -18.85 6.40 11.99
C HIS A 640 -20.22 6.85 11.43
N GLN A 641 -20.48 8.14 11.34
CA GLN A 641 -21.75 8.65 10.82
C GLN A 641 -21.79 8.66 9.28
N HIS A 642 -20.72 9.12 8.63
CA HIS A 642 -20.75 9.52 7.22
C HIS A 642 -20.02 8.57 6.25
N ALA A 643 -19.06 7.74 6.70
CA ALA A 643 -18.31 6.86 5.80
C ALA A 643 -19.24 5.84 5.14
N GLY A 644 -19.45 5.87 3.83
CA GLY A 644 -20.44 5.03 3.14
C GLY A 644 -20.14 3.52 3.19
N THR A 645 -21.17 2.70 3.00
CA THR A 645 -20.98 1.26 2.72
C THR A 645 -20.21 1.09 1.41
N LYS A 646 -19.26 0.16 1.36
CA LYS A 646 -18.48 -0.08 0.13
C LYS A 646 -19.40 -0.68 -0.95
N THR A 647 -19.32 -0.13 -2.16
CA THR A 647 -20.09 -0.60 -3.31
C THR A 647 -19.20 -0.84 -4.52
N LEU A 648 -19.61 -1.77 -5.38
CA LEU A 648 -19.05 -1.97 -6.72
C LEU A 648 -19.75 -1.06 -7.76
N PRO A 649 -19.20 -0.91 -8.97
CA PRO A 649 -19.96 -0.43 -10.12
C PRO A 649 -21.34 -1.08 -10.24
N GLY A 650 -22.37 -0.26 -10.45
CA GLY A 650 -23.78 -0.68 -10.38
C GLY A 650 -24.42 -0.58 -9.00
N GLY A 651 -23.70 -0.08 -7.98
CA GLY A 651 -24.26 0.12 -6.64
C GLY A 651 -24.36 -1.15 -5.79
N HIS A 652 -23.86 -2.28 -6.30
CA HIS A 652 -23.86 -3.55 -5.56
C HIS A 652 -23.08 -3.42 -4.25
N VAL A 653 -23.77 -3.73 -3.16
CA VAL A 653 -23.24 -3.63 -1.80
C VAL A 653 -22.21 -4.72 -1.55
N VAL A 654 -21.01 -4.32 -1.12
CA VAL A 654 -19.91 -5.25 -0.82
C VAL A 654 -20.09 -5.85 0.57
N THR A 655 -20.01 -7.17 0.64
CA THR A 655 -19.91 -7.95 1.89
C THR A 655 -18.45 -8.29 2.18
N GLY A 656 -18.15 -8.88 3.34
CA GLY A 656 -16.79 -9.36 3.63
C GLY A 656 -16.34 -10.44 2.65
N THR A 657 -17.22 -11.35 2.25
CA THR A 657 -16.95 -12.33 1.17
C THR A 657 -16.50 -11.66 -0.12
N LEU A 658 -17.24 -10.65 -0.59
CA LEU A 658 -16.90 -9.90 -1.79
C LEU A 658 -15.59 -9.11 -1.64
N LEU A 659 -15.36 -8.48 -0.47
CA LEU A 659 -14.13 -7.73 -0.21
C LEU A 659 -12.90 -8.64 -0.22
N GLY A 660 -13.01 -9.85 0.35
CA GLY A 660 -11.95 -10.86 0.28
C GLY A 660 -11.62 -11.26 -1.16
N ASN A 661 -12.65 -11.52 -1.97
CA ASN A 661 -12.47 -11.89 -3.38
C ASN A 661 -11.90 -10.73 -4.22
N LEU A 662 -12.25 -9.47 -3.90
CA LEU A 662 -11.61 -8.28 -4.48
C LEU A 662 -10.12 -8.25 -4.18
N ALA A 663 -9.74 -8.48 -2.91
CA ALA A 663 -8.34 -8.50 -2.50
C ALA A 663 -7.55 -9.58 -3.25
N VAL A 664 -8.11 -10.79 -3.41
CA VAL A 664 -7.54 -11.87 -4.25
C VAL A 664 -7.32 -11.39 -5.67
N THR A 665 -8.36 -10.85 -6.29
CA THR A 665 -8.32 -10.44 -7.70
C THR A 665 -7.27 -9.35 -7.96
N TYR A 666 -7.16 -8.35 -7.08
CA TYR A 666 -6.18 -7.27 -7.24
C TYR A 666 -4.75 -7.72 -6.93
N VAL A 667 -4.54 -8.52 -5.88
CA VAL A 667 -3.20 -9.03 -5.55
C VAL A 667 -2.70 -9.97 -6.64
N ASP A 668 -3.53 -10.86 -7.17
CA ASP A 668 -3.13 -11.77 -8.26
C ASP A 668 -2.83 -11.01 -9.57
N ALA A 669 -3.56 -9.91 -9.85
CA ALA A 669 -3.23 -9.02 -10.96
C ALA A 669 -1.83 -8.42 -10.79
N ILE A 670 -1.52 -7.87 -9.61
CA ILE A 670 -0.19 -7.27 -9.33
C ILE A 670 0.91 -8.32 -9.45
N ARG A 671 0.72 -9.50 -8.85
CA ARG A 671 1.71 -10.60 -8.87
C ARG A 671 1.96 -11.15 -10.27
N SER A 672 0.96 -11.11 -11.16
CA SER A 672 1.12 -11.50 -12.56
C SER A 672 1.74 -10.39 -13.44
N GLY A 673 2.10 -9.25 -12.85
CA GLY A 673 2.62 -8.08 -13.57
C GLY A 673 1.54 -7.28 -14.31
N ALA A 674 0.26 -7.60 -14.11
CA ALA A 674 -0.86 -6.86 -14.65
C ALA A 674 -1.24 -5.69 -13.73
N VAL A 675 -1.79 -4.63 -14.33
CA VAL A 675 -2.34 -3.49 -13.59
C VAL A 675 -3.76 -3.85 -13.12
N PRO A 676 -4.09 -3.72 -11.82
CA PRO A 676 -5.43 -3.88 -11.29
C PRO A 676 -6.47 -3.12 -12.12
N CYS A 677 -7.51 -3.83 -12.58
CA CYS A 677 -8.58 -3.27 -13.39
C CYS A 677 -9.91 -3.42 -12.64
N MET A 678 -10.63 -2.31 -12.45
CA MET A 678 -11.91 -2.31 -11.72
C MET A 678 -12.99 -3.11 -12.46
N GLU A 679 -13.19 -2.87 -13.75
CA GLU A 679 -14.18 -3.59 -14.54
C GLU A 679 -13.90 -5.09 -14.60
N SER A 680 -12.65 -5.48 -14.86
CA SER A 680 -12.25 -6.89 -14.91
C SER A 680 -12.43 -7.56 -13.54
N ALA A 681 -12.18 -6.84 -12.44
CA ALA A 681 -12.43 -7.37 -11.10
C ALA A 681 -13.92 -7.59 -10.83
N VAL A 682 -14.78 -6.65 -11.22
CA VAL A 682 -16.24 -6.81 -11.10
C VAL A 682 -16.74 -8.00 -11.92
N LEU A 683 -16.25 -8.18 -13.15
CA LEU A 683 -16.62 -9.32 -13.99
C LEU A 683 -16.16 -10.65 -13.39
N ALA A 684 -14.91 -10.73 -12.90
CA ALA A 684 -14.40 -11.93 -12.24
C ALA A 684 -15.20 -12.26 -10.97
N LEU A 685 -15.58 -11.25 -10.19
CA LEU A 685 -16.42 -11.42 -9.00
C LEU A 685 -17.82 -11.88 -9.35
N ALA A 686 -18.44 -11.29 -10.39
CA ALA A 686 -19.74 -11.72 -10.87
C ALA A 686 -19.72 -13.20 -11.25
N GLN A 687 -18.68 -13.67 -11.93
CA GLN A 687 -18.53 -15.09 -12.27
C GLN A 687 -18.46 -15.99 -11.02
N ILE A 688 -17.64 -15.62 -10.02
CA ILE A 688 -17.49 -16.39 -8.78
C ILE A 688 -18.81 -16.42 -7.99
N GLU A 689 -19.42 -15.25 -7.78
CA GLU A 689 -20.64 -15.14 -6.97
C GLU A 689 -21.86 -15.70 -7.68
N ASN A 690 -22.02 -15.51 -8.98
CA ASN A 690 -23.15 -16.08 -9.73
C ASN A 690 -23.05 -17.61 -9.78
N SER A 691 -21.84 -18.18 -9.90
CA SER A 691 -21.62 -19.62 -9.77
C SER A 691 -22.04 -20.14 -8.39
N ALA A 692 -21.64 -19.42 -7.34
CA ALA A 692 -22.02 -19.76 -5.97
C ALA A 692 -23.53 -19.58 -5.71
N ALA A 693 -24.16 -18.57 -6.32
CA ALA A 693 -25.59 -18.31 -6.24
C ALA A 693 -26.41 -19.44 -6.86
N VAL A 694 -25.98 -20.00 -7.99
CA VAL A 694 -26.61 -21.22 -8.57
C VAL A 694 -26.51 -22.38 -7.58
N GLY A 695 -25.34 -22.58 -6.96
CA GLY A 695 -25.15 -23.65 -5.97
C GLY A 695 -26.04 -23.49 -4.74
N GLU A 696 -26.12 -22.28 -4.18
CA GLU A 696 -26.95 -21.95 -3.02
C GLU A 696 -28.44 -22.08 -3.32
N ALA A 697 -28.88 -21.61 -4.49
CA ALA A 697 -30.27 -21.75 -4.93
C ALA A 697 -30.69 -23.22 -5.08
N MET A 698 -29.81 -24.07 -5.63
CA MET A 698 -30.07 -25.51 -5.72
C MET A 698 -30.11 -26.17 -4.34
N ALA A 699 -29.23 -25.80 -3.42
CA ALA A 699 -29.26 -26.30 -2.05
C ALA A 699 -30.56 -25.90 -1.32
N ALA A 700 -31.00 -24.65 -1.48
CA ALA A 700 -32.27 -24.17 -0.94
C ALA A 700 -33.46 -24.93 -1.53
N TYR A 701 -33.45 -25.19 -2.85
CA TYR A 701 -34.46 -26.02 -3.51
C TYR A 701 -34.54 -27.42 -2.90
N GLU A 702 -33.40 -28.11 -2.78
CA GLU A 702 -33.33 -29.48 -2.27
C GLU A 702 -33.72 -29.58 -0.80
N GLU A 703 -33.31 -28.62 0.02
CA GLU A 703 -33.69 -28.55 1.44
C GLU A 703 -35.22 -28.40 1.59
N GLN A 704 -35.83 -27.50 0.82
CA GLN A 704 -37.28 -27.27 0.88
C GLN A 704 -38.07 -28.44 0.32
N LEU A 705 -37.60 -29.03 -0.77
CA LEU A 705 -38.21 -30.23 -1.33
C LEU A 705 -38.15 -31.37 -0.31
N GLY A 706 -36.99 -31.64 0.29
CA GLY A 706 -36.80 -32.71 1.27
C GLY A 706 -37.68 -32.58 2.52
N ARG A 707 -38.05 -31.37 2.92
CA ARG A 707 -38.96 -31.12 4.06
C ARG A 707 -40.43 -31.36 3.74
N ARG A 708 -40.81 -31.23 2.47
CA ARG A 708 -42.22 -31.08 2.05
C ARG A 708 -42.71 -32.20 1.17
N VAL A 709 -41.81 -32.94 0.53
CA VAL A 709 -42.15 -33.99 -0.42
C VAL A 709 -42.77 -35.19 0.28
N ALA A 710 -43.95 -35.59 -0.19
CA ALA A 710 -44.60 -36.85 0.15
C ALA A 710 -45.03 -37.51 -1.16
N LEU A 711 -44.43 -38.66 -1.48
CA LEU A 711 -44.74 -39.42 -2.70
C LEU A 711 -45.48 -40.72 -2.31
N PRO A 712 -46.46 -41.16 -3.11
CA PRO A 712 -46.94 -40.51 -4.32
C PRO A 712 -47.94 -39.37 -4.03
N THR A 713 -47.99 -38.34 -4.87
CA THR A 713 -49.01 -37.29 -4.78
C THR A 713 -50.33 -37.76 -5.40
N GLU A 714 -51.46 -37.26 -4.91
CA GLU A 714 -52.79 -37.64 -5.42
C GLU A 714 -53.04 -37.09 -6.83
N SER A 715 -52.44 -35.95 -7.15
CA SER A 715 -52.53 -35.33 -8.47
C SER A 715 -51.19 -34.81 -8.97
N VAL A 716 -51.11 -34.60 -10.29
CA VAL A 716 -49.96 -33.95 -10.93
C VAL A 716 -49.89 -32.48 -10.50
N GLN A 717 -51.05 -31.81 -10.38
CA GLN A 717 -51.15 -30.43 -9.93
C GLN A 717 -50.49 -30.21 -8.56
N GLU A 718 -50.73 -31.10 -7.60
CA GLU A 718 -50.11 -31.04 -6.27
C GLU A 718 -48.58 -31.10 -6.34
N LEU A 719 -48.04 -31.99 -7.17
CA LEU A 719 -46.59 -32.13 -7.39
C LEU A 719 -45.99 -30.86 -8.00
N LEU A 720 -46.68 -30.27 -8.99
CA LEU A 720 -46.25 -29.07 -9.69
C LEU A 720 -46.33 -27.83 -8.78
N GLU A 721 -47.33 -27.73 -7.93
CA GLU A 721 -47.44 -26.66 -6.92
C GLU A 721 -46.34 -26.75 -5.86
N LEU A 722 -45.98 -27.96 -5.44
CA LEU A 722 -44.83 -28.18 -4.56
C LEU A 722 -43.53 -27.72 -5.24
N HIS A 723 -43.29 -28.17 -6.47
CA HIS A 723 -42.13 -27.75 -7.25
C HIS A 723 -42.06 -26.23 -7.40
N ALA A 724 -43.15 -25.58 -7.79
CA ALA A 724 -43.24 -24.14 -7.96
C ALA A 724 -42.86 -23.35 -6.70
N GLN A 725 -43.26 -23.86 -5.53
CA GLN A 725 -42.93 -23.22 -4.26
C GLN A 725 -41.43 -23.33 -3.94
N CYS A 726 -40.84 -24.50 -4.16
CA CYS A 726 -39.39 -24.70 -4.00
C CYS A 726 -38.59 -23.88 -5.03
N GLU A 727 -39.05 -23.83 -6.29
CA GLU A 727 -38.47 -23.01 -7.36
C GLU A 727 -38.45 -21.52 -6.99
N ARG A 728 -39.55 -20.99 -6.46
CA ARG A 728 -39.63 -19.59 -5.98
C ARG A 728 -38.59 -19.26 -4.93
N GLU A 729 -38.37 -20.16 -3.98
CA GLU A 729 -37.39 -19.97 -2.92
C GLU A 729 -35.96 -20.02 -3.46
N ALA A 730 -35.68 -20.96 -4.36
CA ALA A 730 -34.41 -21.05 -5.07
C ALA A 730 -34.12 -19.78 -5.88
N LEU A 731 -35.09 -19.28 -6.63
CA LEU A 731 -34.95 -18.03 -7.39
C LEU A 731 -34.73 -16.83 -6.48
N ARG A 732 -35.43 -16.74 -5.36
CA ARG A 732 -35.19 -15.67 -4.37
C ARG A 732 -33.77 -15.71 -3.83
N ALA A 733 -33.26 -16.90 -3.48
CA ALA A 733 -31.88 -17.07 -3.02
C ALA A 733 -30.86 -16.68 -4.10
N PHE A 734 -31.10 -17.10 -5.36
CA PHE A 734 -30.27 -16.70 -6.50
C PHE A 734 -30.26 -15.19 -6.70
N MET A 735 -31.43 -14.55 -6.77
CA MET A 735 -31.56 -13.12 -7.04
C MET A 735 -30.94 -12.26 -5.95
N ALA A 736 -30.98 -12.69 -4.69
CA ALA A 736 -30.38 -11.99 -3.56
C ALA A 736 -28.83 -11.96 -3.60
N ARG A 737 -28.20 -12.92 -4.29
CA ARG A 737 -26.74 -13.08 -4.32
C ARG A 737 -26.10 -12.75 -5.66
N ALA A 738 -26.75 -13.14 -6.76
CA ALA A 738 -26.22 -12.93 -8.11
C ALA A 738 -26.11 -11.44 -8.42
N PHE A 739 -25.22 -11.04 -9.30
CA PHE A 739 -25.15 -9.68 -9.86
C PHE A 739 -24.42 -9.69 -11.20
N LYS A 740 -24.67 -8.68 -12.05
CA LYS A 740 -24.03 -8.53 -13.36
C LYS A 740 -24.06 -9.81 -14.24
N ASP A 741 -25.19 -10.53 -14.24
CA ASP A 741 -25.46 -11.66 -15.15
C ASP A 741 -26.14 -11.16 -16.44
N GLU A 742 -25.49 -10.23 -17.14
CA GLU A 742 -26.08 -9.52 -18.29
C GLU A 742 -26.50 -10.46 -19.44
N GLU A 743 -25.74 -11.53 -19.68
CA GLU A 743 -26.05 -12.57 -20.68
C GLU A 743 -26.99 -13.67 -20.15
N GLN A 744 -27.48 -13.54 -18.91
CA GLN A 744 -28.36 -14.51 -18.24
C GLN A 744 -27.78 -15.94 -18.28
N GLN A 745 -26.46 -16.07 -18.22
CA GLN A 745 -25.80 -17.36 -18.34
C GLN A 745 -26.07 -18.21 -17.09
N TYR A 746 -26.00 -17.59 -15.92
CA TYR A 746 -26.17 -18.28 -14.64
C TYR A 746 -27.65 -18.50 -14.32
N GLN A 747 -28.52 -17.56 -14.68
CA GLN A 747 -29.95 -17.77 -14.58
C GLN A 747 -30.44 -18.94 -15.47
N ARG A 748 -29.95 -19.05 -16.71
CA ARG A 748 -30.24 -20.21 -17.58
C ARG A 748 -29.73 -21.52 -16.98
N GLN A 749 -28.50 -21.52 -16.44
CA GLN A 749 -27.97 -22.71 -15.75
C GLN A 749 -28.83 -23.12 -14.56
N LEU A 750 -29.33 -22.17 -13.75
CA LEU A 750 -30.24 -22.47 -12.65
C LEU A 750 -31.55 -23.08 -13.18
N LYS A 751 -32.14 -22.47 -14.22
CA LYS A 751 -33.35 -22.96 -14.86
C LYS A 751 -33.20 -24.40 -15.34
N ASP A 752 -32.13 -24.71 -16.09
CA ASP A 752 -31.89 -26.05 -16.63
C ASP A 752 -31.74 -27.11 -15.53
N ARG A 753 -31.10 -26.74 -14.40
CA ARG A 753 -30.97 -27.63 -13.23
C ARG A 753 -32.30 -27.85 -12.50
N LEU A 754 -33.11 -26.80 -12.35
CA LEU A 754 -34.45 -26.89 -11.76
C LEU A 754 -35.39 -27.71 -12.65
N ASP A 755 -35.34 -27.51 -13.97
CA ASP A 755 -36.09 -28.31 -14.95
C ASP A 755 -35.69 -29.80 -14.88
N SER A 756 -34.39 -30.09 -14.74
CA SER A 756 -33.90 -31.46 -14.55
C SER A 756 -34.41 -32.07 -13.23
N LYS A 757 -34.42 -31.30 -12.14
CA LYS A 757 -34.97 -31.74 -10.85
C LYS A 757 -36.48 -31.95 -10.87
N ARG A 758 -37.21 -31.13 -11.63
CA ARG A 758 -38.65 -31.31 -11.87
C ARG A 758 -38.93 -32.63 -12.59
N ALA A 759 -38.18 -32.91 -13.67
CA ALA A 759 -38.32 -34.16 -14.40
C ALA A 759 -37.99 -35.38 -13.52
N GLU A 760 -36.92 -35.31 -12.72
CA GLU A 760 -36.56 -36.34 -11.75
C GLU A 760 -37.70 -36.60 -10.74
N LEU A 761 -38.27 -35.53 -10.18
CA LEU A 761 -39.38 -35.59 -9.23
C LEU A 761 -40.64 -36.21 -9.86
N CYS A 762 -40.97 -35.86 -11.11
CA CYS A 762 -42.08 -36.46 -11.85
C CYS A 762 -41.90 -37.97 -12.03
N CYS A 763 -40.71 -38.40 -12.50
CA CYS A 763 -40.41 -39.82 -12.68
C CYS A 763 -40.46 -40.59 -11.36
N GLN A 764 -39.93 -40.02 -10.27
CA GLN A 764 -39.99 -40.65 -8.95
C GLN A 764 -41.44 -40.79 -8.46
N ASN A 765 -42.28 -39.77 -8.67
CA ASN A 765 -43.68 -39.82 -8.30
C ASN A 765 -44.45 -40.90 -9.07
N GLU A 766 -44.23 -41.00 -10.39
CA GLU A 766 -44.80 -42.06 -11.23
C GLU A 766 -44.38 -43.44 -10.75
N GLN A 767 -43.08 -43.63 -10.47
CA GLN A 767 -42.55 -44.91 -10.01
C GLN A 767 -43.18 -45.34 -8.69
N VAL A 768 -43.18 -44.45 -7.68
CA VAL A 768 -43.76 -44.74 -6.36
C VAL A 768 -45.26 -45.01 -6.46
N SER A 769 -45.98 -44.25 -7.30
CA SER A 769 -47.40 -44.47 -7.57
C SER A 769 -47.65 -45.82 -8.23
N SER A 770 -46.85 -46.18 -9.24
CA SER A 770 -46.92 -47.46 -9.95
C SER A 770 -46.66 -48.64 -9.01
N ASP A 771 -45.61 -48.56 -8.18
CA ASP A 771 -45.27 -49.60 -7.21
C ASP A 771 -46.39 -49.80 -6.17
N ARG A 772 -46.95 -48.69 -5.67
CA ARG A 772 -48.07 -48.71 -4.72
C ARG A 772 -49.34 -49.32 -5.33
N CYS A 773 -49.67 -48.95 -6.56
CA CYS A 773 -50.81 -49.48 -7.30
C CYS A 773 -50.64 -50.97 -7.60
N THR A 774 -49.45 -51.37 -8.04
CA THR A 774 -49.11 -52.78 -8.32
C THR A 774 -49.26 -53.64 -7.06
N ALA A 775 -48.72 -53.19 -5.93
CA ALA A 775 -48.84 -53.88 -4.66
C ALA A 775 -50.31 -54.05 -4.23
N ALA A 776 -51.11 -52.97 -4.33
CA ALA A 776 -52.53 -53.00 -4.00
C ALA A 776 -53.33 -53.95 -4.93
N LEU A 777 -53.05 -53.93 -6.23
CA LEU A 777 -53.73 -54.80 -7.20
C LEU A 777 -53.41 -56.27 -6.97
N LEU A 778 -52.14 -56.61 -6.68
CA LEU A 778 -51.73 -57.98 -6.35
C LEU A 778 -52.37 -58.50 -5.07
N GLU A 779 -52.47 -57.66 -4.05
CA GLU A 779 -53.13 -58.02 -2.79
C GLU A 779 -54.63 -58.27 -3.00
N LEU A 780 -55.31 -57.34 -3.69
CA LEU A 780 -56.75 -57.43 -3.93
C LEU A 780 -57.12 -58.53 -4.94
N SER A 781 -56.23 -58.90 -5.87
CA SER A 781 -56.48 -59.94 -6.87
C SER A 781 -56.20 -61.36 -6.37
N GLN A 782 -55.54 -61.53 -5.21
CA GLN A 782 -55.07 -62.84 -4.75
C GLN A 782 -56.18 -63.90 -4.70
N GLU A 783 -57.31 -63.58 -4.07
CA GLU A 783 -58.44 -64.52 -3.94
C GLU A 783 -59.09 -64.82 -5.31
N LEU A 784 -59.18 -63.81 -6.17
CA LEU A 784 -59.69 -63.97 -7.53
C LEU A 784 -58.79 -64.91 -8.35
N GLU A 785 -57.47 -64.72 -8.28
CA GLU A 785 -56.47 -65.53 -8.98
C GLU A 785 -56.44 -66.97 -8.47
N GLU A 786 -56.52 -67.18 -7.16
CA GLU A 786 -56.63 -68.52 -6.59
C GLU A 786 -57.89 -69.24 -7.08
N ARG A 787 -59.03 -68.55 -7.14
CA ARG A 787 -60.28 -69.11 -7.65
C ARG A 787 -60.18 -69.47 -9.13
N VAL A 788 -59.50 -68.65 -9.93
CA VAL A 788 -59.18 -68.95 -11.34
C VAL A 788 -58.32 -70.20 -11.45
N CYS A 789 -57.21 -70.29 -10.71
CA CYS A 789 -56.30 -71.42 -10.75
C CYS A 789 -56.95 -72.74 -10.32
N LYS A 790 -57.88 -72.69 -9.36
CA LYS A 790 -58.66 -73.85 -8.89
C LYS A 790 -59.78 -74.26 -9.87
N GLY A 791 -59.97 -73.52 -10.97
CA GLY A 791 -61.03 -73.78 -11.95
C GLY A 791 -62.44 -73.47 -11.44
N SER A 792 -62.57 -72.61 -10.43
CA SER A 792 -63.84 -72.35 -9.72
C SER A 792 -64.92 -71.70 -10.62
N TYR A 793 -64.49 -71.10 -11.73
CA TYR A 793 -65.35 -70.46 -12.73
C TYR A 793 -65.73 -71.38 -13.91
N SER A 794 -65.20 -72.61 -13.97
CA SER A 794 -65.51 -73.58 -15.04
C SER A 794 -66.83 -74.32 -14.78
N VAL A 795 -67.89 -73.58 -14.45
CA VAL A 795 -69.24 -74.06 -14.12
C VAL A 795 -70.28 -73.25 -14.88
N PRO A 796 -71.52 -73.76 -15.08
CA PRO A 796 -72.59 -72.97 -15.69
C PRO A 796 -72.82 -71.66 -14.93
N GLY A 797 -72.72 -70.53 -15.63
CA GLY A 797 -72.85 -69.17 -15.07
C GLY A 797 -71.55 -68.63 -14.44
N GLY A 798 -70.42 -69.32 -14.64
CA GLY A 798 -69.13 -68.94 -14.10
C GLY A 798 -68.54 -67.66 -14.69
N TYR A 799 -68.90 -67.29 -15.93
CA TYR A 799 -68.46 -66.02 -16.52
C TYR A 799 -69.03 -64.81 -15.76
N GLN A 800 -70.32 -64.85 -15.43
CA GLN A 800 -70.96 -63.77 -14.67
C GLN A 800 -70.35 -63.62 -13.27
N ARG A 801 -70.07 -64.76 -12.59
CA ARG A 801 -69.40 -64.76 -11.27
C ARG A 801 -68.01 -64.13 -11.35
N LEU A 802 -67.22 -64.45 -12.38
CA LEU A 802 -65.90 -63.84 -12.58
C LEU A 802 -66.01 -62.33 -12.74
N LEU A 803 -66.99 -61.83 -13.50
CA LEU A 803 -67.22 -60.40 -13.68
C LEU A 803 -67.68 -59.72 -12.38
N ASP A 804 -68.52 -60.37 -11.58
CA ASP A 804 -68.93 -59.87 -10.26
C ASP A 804 -67.72 -59.74 -9.33
N ASP A 805 -66.88 -60.77 -9.25
CA ASP A 805 -65.66 -60.77 -8.42
C ASP A 805 -64.62 -59.74 -8.90
N GLN A 806 -64.48 -59.57 -10.22
CA GLN A 806 -63.64 -58.52 -10.80
C GLN A 806 -64.18 -57.12 -10.46
N ARG A 807 -65.50 -56.90 -10.51
CA ARG A 807 -66.11 -55.62 -10.10
C ARG A 807 -65.86 -55.32 -8.63
N GLU A 808 -66.07 -56.30 -7.75
CA GLU A 808 -65.83 -56.14 -6.32
C GLU A 808 -64.35 -55.79 -6.03
N MET A 809 -63.42 -56.41 -6.76
CA MET A 809 -61.99 -56.08 -6.66
C MET A 809 -61.72 -54.63 -7.09
N VAL A 810 -62.28 -54.20 -8.22
CA VAL A 810 -62.14 -52.82 -8.72
C VAL A 810 -62.70 -51.81 -7.73
N GLU A 811 -63.87 -52.08 -7.14
CA GLU A 811 -64.48 -51.24 -6.11
C GLU A 811 -63.57 -51.12 -4.88
N LYS A 812 -62.99 -52.24 -4.41
CA LYS A 812 -62.00 -52.21 -3.31
C LYS A 812 -60.75 -51.42 -3.67
N TYR A 813 -60.25 -51.56 -4.90
CA TYR A 813 -59.08 -50.82 -5.37
C TYR A 813 -59.33 -49.31 -5.43
N GLN A 814 -60.52 -48.88 -5.85
CA GLN A 814 -60.91 -47.47 -5.86
C GLN A 814 -60.85 -46.85 -4.46
N LEU A 815 -61.16 -47.63 -3.40
CA LEU A 815 -61.13 -47.19 -2.01
C LEU A 815 -59.72 -47.15 -1.37
N VAL A 816 -58.69 -47.69 -2.04
CA VAL A 816 -57.31 -47.66 -1.52
C VAL A 816 -56.80 -46.20 -1.51
N PRO A 817 -56.34 -45.65 -0.36
CA PRO A 817 -55.78 -44.29 -0.33
C PRO A 817 -54.35 -44.25 -0.90
N GLU A 818 -53.89 -43.06 -1.29
CA GLU A 818 -52.48 -42.79 -1.63
C GLU A 818 -51.96 -43.62 -2.82
N LYS A 819 -52.83 -43.89 -3.80
CA LYS A 819 -52.43 -44.59 -5.04
C LYS A 819 -51.60 -43.70 -5.95
N GLY A 820 -51.93 -42.42 -5.96
CA GLY A 820 -51.31 -41.40 -6.80
C GLY A 820 -51.68 -41.49 -8.28
N ILE A 821 -50.92 -40.75 -9.07
CA ILE A 821 -51.21 -40.40 -10.47
C ILE A 821 -51.28 -41.58 -11.46
N MET A 822 -50.71 -42.75 -11.14
CA MET A 822 -50.70 -43.94 -12.00
C MET A 822 -51.90 -44.87 -11.76
N ALA A 823 -52.83 -44.52 -10.86
CA ALA A 823 -53.90 -45.40 -10.41
C ALA A 823 -54.76 -45.99 -11.53
N ALA A 824 -55.19 -45.16 -12.48
CA ALA A 824 -56.04 -45.56 -13.60
C ALA A 824 -55.27 -46.43 -14.62
N GLU A 825 -54.04 -46.01 -14.95
CA GLU A 825 -53.18 -46.73 -15.91
C GLU A 825 -52.85 -48.14 -15.41
N MET A 826 -52.44 -48.27 -14.15
CA MET A 826 -52.07 -49.56 -13.57
C MET A 826 -53.26 -50.51 -13.46
N LEU A 827 -54.44 -49.98 -13.12
CA LEU A 827 -55.67 -50.77 -13.11
C LEU A 827 -56.02 -51.28 -14.52
N GLN A 828 -55.92 -50.43 -15.53
CA GLN A 828 -56.22 -50.81 -16.90
C GLN A 828 -55.22 -51.84 -17.45
N GLN A 829 -53.93 -51.67 -17.19
CA GLN A 829 -52.90 -52.64 -17.55
C GLN A 829 -53.17 -54.01 -16.89
N PHE A 830 -53.55 -53.99 -15.60
CA PHE A 830 -53.93 -55.20 -14.88
C PHE A 830 -55.15 -55.87 -15.51
N LEU A 831 -56.23 -55.14 -15.77
CA LEU A 831 -57.46 -55.70 -16.37
C LEU A 831 -57.19 -56.28 -17.76
N LYS A 832 -56.42 -55.57 -18.60
CA LYS A 832 -55.95 -56.07 -19.91
C LYS A 832 -55.20 -57.39 -19.78
N SER A 833 -54.35 -57.54 -18.77
CA SER A 833 -53.62 -58.79 -18.51
C SER A 833 -54.55 -59.97 -18.18
N LYS A 834 -55.78 -59.70 -17.68
CA LYS A 834 -56.77 -60.71 -17.30
C LYS A 834 -57.80 -61.01 -18.41
N GLU A 835 -57.79 -60.28 -19.53
CA GLU A 835 -58.75 -60.48 -20.63
C GLU A 835 -58.73 -61.90 -21.20
N MET A 836 -57.53 -62.48 -21.38
CA MET A 836 -57.39 -63.85 -21.90
C MET A 836 -58.04 -64.88 -20.97
N VAL A 837 -57.95 -64.66 -19.66
CA VAL A 837 -58.59 -65.52 -18.65
C VAL A 837 -60.11 -65.37 -18.73
N ALA A 838 -60.62 -64.14 -18.82
CA ALA A 838 -62.04 -63.88 -18.96
C ALA A 838 -62.62 -64.48 -20.26
N GLN A 839 -61.90 -64.39 -21.38
CA GLN A 839 -62.27 -65.02 -22.65
C GLN A 839 -62.31 -66.54 -22.54
N ALA A 840 -61.33 -67.17 -21.89
CA ALA A 840 -61.33 -68.62 -21.68
C ALA A 840 -62.52 -69.11 -20.84
N VAL A 841 -62.89 -68.37 -19.78
CA VAL A 841 -64.07 -68.65 -18.97
C VAL A 841 -65.37 -68.45 -19.78
N LEU A 842 -65.45 -67.39 -20.59
CA LEU A 842 -66.61 -67.14 -21.47
C LEU A 842 -66.86 -68.28 -22.47
N GLN A 843 -65.80 -68.83 -23.06
CA GLN A 843 -65.91 -69.92 -24.04
C GLN A 843 -66.32 -71.25 -23.39
N THR A 844 -65.98 -71.46 -22.11
CA THR A 844 -66.28 -72.71 -21.38
C THR A 844 -67.63 -72.69 -20.66
N ASP A 845 -68.27 -71.52 -20.52
CA ASP A 845 -69.56 -71.37 -19.85
C ASP A 845 -70.72 -71.94 -20.69
N GLN A 846 -71.31 -73.03 -20.23
CA GLN A 846 -72.40 -73.75 -20.90
C GLN A 846 -73.78 -73.10 -20.69
N SER A 847 -73.89 -72.10 -19.81
CA SER A 847 -75.16 -71.38 -19.57
C SER A 847 -75.49 -70.33 -20.64
N LEU A 848 -74.51 -69.98 -21.48
CA LEU A 848 -74.62 -68.96 -22.51
C LEU A 848 -74.75 -69.59 -23.90
N THR A 849 -75.67 -69.07 -24.70
CA THR A 849 -75.77 -69.38 -26.13
C THR A 849 -74.64 -68.68 -26.91
N ASP A 850 -74.30 -69.19 -28.11
CA ASP A 850 -73.28 -68.56 -28.96
C ASP A 850 -73.57 -67.08 -29.24
N ARG A 851 -74.85 -66.74 -29.47
CA ARG A 851 -75.31 -65.36 -29.64
C ARG A 851 -75.10 -64.50 -28.38
N GLN A 852 -75.30 -65.05 -27.19
CA GLN A 852 -75.03 -64.33 -25.93
C GLN A 852 -73.53 -64.13 -25.71
N ARG A 853 -72.69 -65.12 -26.06
CA ARG A 853 -71.23 -64.98 -26.00
C ARG A 853 -70.72 -63.87 -26.92
N GLU A 854 -71.23 -63.79 -28.14
CA GLU A 854 -70.91 -62.71 -29.08
C GLU A 854 -71.27 -61.32 -28.51
N ILE A 855 -72.45 -61.19 -27.89
CA ILE A 855 -72.88 -59.95 -27.25
C ILE A 855 -71.95 -59.56 -26.09
N GLU A 856 -71.55 -60.51 -25.24
CA GLU A 856 -70.63 -60.24 -24.13
C GLU A 856 -69.21 -59.87 -24.61
N VAL A 857 -68.71 -60.47 -25.69
CA VAL A 857 -67.43 -60.07 -26.30
C VAL A 857 -67.48 -58.63 -26.79
N GLU A 858 -68.54 -58.25 -27.51
CA GLU A 858 -68.69 -56.87 -28.01
C GLU A 858 -68.89 -55.87 -26.88
N ARG A 859 -69.62 -56.25 -25.82
CA ARG A 859 -69.76 -55.43 -24.61
C ARG A 859 -68.42 -55.22 -23.91
N ALA A 860 -67.66 -56.28 -23.68
CA ALA A 860 -66.34 -56.19 -23.05
C ALA A 860 -65.38 -55.32 -23.88
N ARG A 861 -65.42 -55.43 -25.22
CA ARG A 861 -64.65 -54.56 -26.13
C ARG A 861 -65.08 -53.10 -26.00
N ALA A 862 -66.38 -52.81 -25.95
CA ALA A 862 -66.88 -51.45 -25.80
C ALA A 862 -66.45 -50.84 -24.46
N GLU A 863 -66.59 -51.58 -23.36
CA GLU A 863 -66.16 -51.11 -22.04
C GLU A 863 -64.64 -50.94 -21.93
N ALA A 864 -63.84 -51.80 -22.59
CA ALA A 864 -62.38 -51.63 -22.66
C ALA A 864 -62.01 -50.38 -23.47
N ALA A 865 -62.66 -50.15 -24.62
CA ALA A 865 -62.45 -48.96 -25.44
C ALA A 865 -62.84 -47.67 -24.71
N GLU A 866 -63.91 -47.68 -23.91
CA GLU A 866 -64.31 -46.53 -23.09
C GLU A 866 -63.26 -46.19 -22.02
N ARG A 867 -62.72 -47.20 -21.33
CA ARG A 867 -61.63 -47.01 -20.35
C ARG A 867 -60.34 -46.52 -21.01
N ASP A 868 -59.98 -47.08 -22.16
CA ASP A 868 -58.83 -46.63 -22.97
C ASP A 868 -58.99 -45.15 -23.38
N ALA A 869 -60.20 -44.73 -23.75
CA ALA A 869 -60.50 -43.34 -24.09
C ALA A 869 -60.40 -42.41 -22.86
N GLN A 870 -60.90 -42.83 -21.69
CA GLN A 870 -60.79 -42.09 -20.44
C GLN A 870 -59.31 -41.92 -20.02
N LEU A 871 -58.51 -42.98 -20.06
CA LEU A 871 -57.08 -42.90 -19.76
C LEU A 871 -56.35 -41.97 -20.75
N SER A 872 -56.68 -42.06 -22.04
CA SER A 872 -56.09 -41.17 -23.04
C SER A 872 -56.42 -39.70 -22.77
N GLN A 873 -57.62 -39.40 -22.27
CA GLN A 873 -58.03 -38.05 -21.90
C GLN A 873 -57.28 -37.57 -20.64
N GLU A 874 -57.08 -38.43 -19.64
CA GLU A 874 -56.29 -38.12 -18.44
C GLU A 874 -54.81 -37.85 -18.77
N MET A 875 -54.20 -38.67 -19.63
CA MET A 875 -52.82 -38.46 -20.10
C MET A 875 -52.67 -37.13 -20.88
N GLN A 876 -53.66 -36.77 -21.70
CA GLN A 876 -53.68 -35.48 -22.40
C GLN A 876 -53.76 -34.32 -21.40
N ALA A 877 -54.70 -34.36 -20.46
CA ALA A 877 -54.84 -33.34 -19.43
C ALA A 877 -53.56 -33.19 -18.59
N ARG A 878 -52.91 -34.31 -18.27
CA ARG A 878 -51.61 -34.33 -17.57
C ARG A 878 -50.50 -33.67 -18.38
N THR A 879 -50.41 -33.97 -19.68
CA THR A 879 -49.42 -33.35 -20.58
C THR A 879 -49.65 -31.85 -20.70
N GLU A 880 -50.91 -31.41 -20.79
CA GLU A 880 -51.28 -30.00 -20.80
C GLU A 880 -50.88 -29.29 -19.50
N GLN A 881 -51.10 -29.90 -18.34
CA GLN A 881 -50.66 -29.35 -17.04
C GLN A 881 -49.13 -29.16 -16.98
N LEU A 882 -48.35 -30.13 -17.49
CA LEU A 882 -46.89 -30.02 -17.54
C LEU A 882 -46.41 -28.89 -18.45
N LEU A 883 -47.09 -28.67 -19.58
CA LEU A 883 -46.81 -27.56 -20.50
C LEU A 883 -47.15 -26.20 -19.87
N GLN A 884 -48.30 -26.09 -19.21
CA GLN A 884 -48.70 -24.88 -18.50
C GLN A 884 -47.73 -24.51 -17.37
N ASP A 885 -47.25 -25.51 -16.62
CA ASP A 885 -46.24 -25.32 -15.59
C ASP A 885 -44.90 -24.82 -16.14
N GLN A 886 -44.48 -25.33 -17.31
CA GLN A 886 -43.28 -24.85 -17.99
C GLN A 886 -43.41 -23.38 -18.42
N GLU A 887 -44.58 -22.98 -18.91
CA GLU A 887 -44.85 -21.59 -19.26
C GLU A 887 -44.86 -20.69 -18.01
N ARG A 888 -45.49 -21.14 -16.91
CA ARG A 888 -45.47 -20.44 -15.63
C ARG A 888 -44.05 -20.24 -15.10
N SER A 889 -43.24 -21.31 -15.04
CA SER A 889 -41.84 -21.22 -14.62
C SER A 889 -41.08 -20.21 -15.47
N HIS A 890 -41.24 -20.24 -16.80
CA HIS A 890 -40.60 -19.27 -17.68
C HIS A 890 -41.01 -17.82 -17.36
N GLN A 891 -42.31 -17.57 -17.17
CA GLN A 891 -42.81 -16.24 -16.79
C GLN A 891 -42.26 -15.78 -15.44
N GLU A 892 -42.17 -16.68 -14.46
CA GLU A 892 -41.65 -16.38 -13.13
C GLU A 892 -40.16 -15.97 -13.16
N HIS A 893 -39.34 -16.67 -13.94
CA HIS A 893 -37.94 -16.29 -14.18
C HIS A 893 -37.82 -14.91 -14.83
N VAL A 894 -38.66 -14.61 -15.83
CA VAL A 894 -38.67 -13.31 -16.52
C VAL A 894 -39.12 -12.19 -15.57
N GLN A 895 -40.15 -12.43 -14.76
CA GLN A 895 -40.65 -11.46 -13.78
C GLN A 895 -39.60 -11.11 -12.74
N GLN A 896 -38.94 -12.12 -12.14
CA GLN A 896 -37.90 -11.87 -11.15
C GLN A 896 -36.68 -11.16 -11.74
N LEU A 897 -36.30 -11.50 -12.98
CA LEU A 897 -35.24 -10.80 -13.68
C LEU A 897 -35.61 -9.34 -13.94
N THR A 898 -36.83 -9.08 -14.39
CA THR A 898 -37.31 -7.70 -14.66
C THR A 898 -37.31 -6.88 -13.37
N ALA A 899 -37.82 -7.44 -12.27
CA ALA A 899 -37.81 -6.78 -10.96
C ALA A 899 -36.39 -6.46 -10.48
N LYS A 900 -35.42 -7.35 -10.76
CA LYS A 900 -34.02 -7.12 -10.43
C LYS A 900 -33.39 -6.02 -11.28
N MET A 901 -33.64 -6.02 -12.59
CA MET A 901 -33.17 -4.98 -13.49
C MET A 901 -33.76 -3.59 -13.18
N GLU A 902 -34.95 -3.53 -12.58
CA GLU A 902 -35.54 -2.26 -12.10
C GLU A 902 -34.91 -1.78 -10.79
N GLN A 903 -34.32 -2.69 -10.01
CA GLN A 903 -33.70 -2.39 -8.72
C GLN A 903 -32.22 -1.99 -8.85
N ASP A 904 -31.49 -2.62 -9.77
CA ASP A 904 -30.09 -2.33 -10.13
C ASP A 904 -29.99 -1.05 -10.98
#